data_AF-A0A5D0SHN6-F1
#
_entry.id   AF-A0A5D0SHN6-F1
#
_cell.length_a   1.000
_cell.length_b   1.000
_cell.length_c   1.000
_cell.angle_alpha   90.00
_cell.angle_beta   90.00
_cell.angle_gamma   90.00
#
_symmetry.space_group_name_H-M   'P 1'
#
loop_
_entity.id
_entity.type
_entity.pdbx_description
1 polymer ?
#
loop_
_entity_poly.entity_id
_entity_poly.type
_entity_poly.pdbx_seq_one_letter_code
_entity_poly.pdbx_strand_id
1 'polypeptide(L)'
;MRDTIDFGIDLGTTNSAIAMVEEDGAVAVIKNNDGWDITPSAVWIPKPGTVHVGRKARERVESDPDNATSEFKLEMGLADAGKDFVRGGSRLTPPQLSAEVLKSLRADAAHHAGSPPDAAVITVPAAFSLNQNKATLEAATLAGFNAACPLVQEPTAAAFAYGFHDADDRAYWMVFDFGGGTFDAAVVSKRDGDLRVLNHAGDPYLGGKLIDWAVVERVLAPAAAEALGLTEFRRDNPAWRGNFAKLKGAAEDGKIQLSRRDAVDLMVELTVGDGETETFEYTLRRGELDRIAEPFYARAVNLCRQALADGGLRPDDIDKLLLVGGVTLSPGLRERLADPRDGLGITLDTSLDPTTVVARGAAIFASTVRHPDPPSFQPAADEFGLELAYEPSVTTTTPTVAGRLHASSEVDFTGFGVVLSNPGGQPPFRSGRIAVNAAGAFMAEVDIDEHKVSHFRIELTDRAGVPRKVVPDSLTITHREVEFGGARLTHSLGIQLADRAFAPLLRKGATLPARAREVFRTAGALRRSDGEALVRIPVVQGERNRADRNRQVGMLEIRPVDLRIDLPAGTEVEVTFEVDASNLITVVADVPLIQTQFDAEINLDDVRAPKADDLVKTLGEVEGRVDTLRQSHAAQTPEVRDRLDQLSEEGTLTTAREQVRAAAVDTGAAATAEDRLREVQAQLDDIEEAADRPAMVQELRELLGEAADLAARAGQQADRQEHAELERRAEDAIASGSSARIRAEIDRVTAYLIDLQRRQPGWSVQVFYWLGEQQHRMQPAGEAARLVQEGREALAANDERALDAVNSRLVRLLPDGEQNKIIGLTLR
;
A
#
# COMPACT_ATOMS: atom_id res chain seq x y z
N MET A 1 -36.72 -3.01 -6.99
CA MET A 1 -35.51 -2.73 -6.20
C MET A 1 -34.53 -3.83 -6.50
N ARG A 2 -33.31 -3.48 -6.88
CA ARG A 2 -32.26 -4.44 -7.19
C ARG A 2 -31.68 -4.95 -5.86
N ASP A 3 -31.27 -6.21 -5.80
CA ASP A 3 -30.59 -6.81 -4.64
C ASP A 3 -29.10 -6.40 -4.57
N THR A 4 -28.68 -5.50 -5.45
CA THR A 4 -27.32 -4.98 -5.60
C THR A 4 -27.27 -3.50 -5.25
N ILE A 5 -26.06 -2.98 -5.04
CA ILE A 5 -25.83 -1.55 -4.83
C ILE A 5 -25.96 -0.82 -6.18
N ASP A 6 -26.66 0.33 -6.20
CA ASP A 6 -26.89 1.08 -7.44
C ASP A 6 -25.89 2.22 -7.68
N PHE A 7 -25.19 2.67 -6.62
CA PHE A 7 -24.37 3.87 -6.64
C PHE A 7 -22.88 3.58 -6.47
N GLY A 8 -22.06 4.26 -7.26
CA GLY A 8 -20.62 4.32 -7.11
C GLY A 8 -20.16 5.75 -6.82
N ILE A 9 -19.28 5.91 -5.84
CA ILE A 9 -18.73 7.20 -5.42
C ILE A 9 -17.22 7.18 -5.65
N ASP A 10 -16.74 8.17 -6.42
CA ASP A 10 -15.35 8.57 -6.39
C ASP A 10 -15.14 9.62 -5.32
N LEU A 11 -14.50 9.26 -4.20
CA LEU A 11 -14.18 10.20 -3.12
C LEU A 11 -12.76 10.70 -3.30
N GLY A 12 -12.50 11.63 -4.21
CA GLY A 12 -11.14 12.08 -4.54
C GLY A 12 -10.57 13.17 -3.62
N THR A 13 -9.25 13.37 -3.67
CA THR A 13 -8.54 14.37 -2.84
C THR A 13 -8.97 15.81 -3.12
N THR A 14 -9.16 16.13 -4.40
CA THR A 14 -9.51 17.50 -4.84
C THR A 14 -10.97 17.59 -5.27
N ASN A 15 -11.49 16.56 -5.93
CA ASN A 15 -12.85 16.50 -6.44
C ASN A 15 -13.42 15.11 -6.15
N SER A 16 -14.73 15.06 -5.95
CA SER A 16 -15.48 13.82 -5.78
C SER A 16 -16.64 13.76 -6.78
N ALA A 17 -17.09 12.57 -7.15
CA ALA A 17 -18.20 12.36 -8.06
C ALA A 17 -19.05 11.16 -7.61
N ILE A 18 -20.31 11.15 -8.01
CA ILE A 18 -21.23 10.04 -7.77
C ILE A 18 -21.91 9.65 -9.09
N ALA A 19 -21.99 8.35 -9.35
CA ALA A 19 -22.61 7.80 -10.54
C ALA A 19 -23.54 6.65 -10.19
N MET A 20 -24.44 6.32 -11.12
CA MET A 20 -25.44 5.27 -10.99
C MET A 20 -25.59 4.52 -12.32
N VAL A 21 -25.91 3.23 -12.24
CA VAL A 21 -26.35 2.44 -13.41
C VAL A 21 -27.86 2.57 -13.55
N GLU A 22 -28.32 3.20 -14.63
CA GLU A 22 -29.74 3.41 -14.93
C GLU A 22 -30.47 2.08 -15.24
N GLU A 23 -31.80 2.14 -15.36
CA GLU A 23 -32.63 0.96 -15.63
C GLU A 23 -32.31 0.31 -16.99
N ASP A 24 -31.90 1.11 -17.97
CA ASP A 24 -31.53 0.66 -19.32
C ASP A 24 -30.09 0.12 -19.41
N GLY A 25 -29.34 0.15 -18.30
CA GLY A 25 -27.96 -0.29 -18.22
C GLY A 25 -26.91 0.78 -18.55
N ALA A 26 -27.32 2.01 -18.89
CA ALA A 26 -26.39 3.12 -19.08
C ALA A 26 -25.82 3.62 -17.75
N VAL A 27 -24.59 4.16 -17.77
CA VAL A 27 -23.94 4.73 -16.58
C VAL A 27 -24.03 6.24 -16.62
N ALA A 28 -24.75 6.81 -15.65
CA ALA A 28 -24.96 8.25 -15.52
C ALA A 28 -24.15 8.80 -14.34
N VAL A 29 -23.41 9.89 -14.60
CA VAL A 29 -22.80 10.71 -13.54
C VAL A 29 -23.83 11.72 -13.07
N ILE A 30 -24.03 11.82 -11.76
CA ILE A 30 -25.05 12.66 -11.16
C ILE A 30 -24.49 14.07 -10.99
N LYS A 31 -25.21 15.04 -11.55
CA LYS A 31 -24.87 16.46 -11.42
C LYS A 31 -25.18 16.97 -10.03
N ASN A 32 -24.27 17.77 -9.48
CA ASN A 32 -24.51 18.49 -8.24
C ASN A 32 -25.42 19.71 -8.44
N ASN A 33 -25.75 20.42 -7.35
CA ASN A 33 -26.59 21.61 -7.36
C ASN A 33 -26.06 22.79 -8.23
N ASP A 34 -24.77 22.79 -8.56
CA ASP A 34 -24.15 23.78 -9.46
C ASP A 34 -24.15 23.31 -10.94
N GLY A 35 -24.72 22.14 -11.23
CA GLY A 35 -24.80 21.53 -12.56
C GLY A 35 -23.52 20.83 -13.02
N TRP A 36 -22.55 20.65 -12.12
CA TRP A 36 -21.26 20.06 -12.41
C TRP A 36 -21.29 18.54 -12.18
N ASP A 37 -20.49 17.82 -12.98
CA ASP A 37 -20.33 16.36 -12.85
C ASP A 37 -19.38 15.97 -11.71
N ILE A 38 -18.69 16.97 -11.13
CA ILE A 38 -17.78 16.83 -10.00
C ILE A 38 -18.11 17.86 -8.92
N THR A 39 -17.89 17.47 -7.66
CA THR A 39 -18.02 18.31 -6.47
C THR A 39 -16.65 18.46 -5.82
N PRO A 40 -16.10 19.69 -5.72
CA PRO A 40 -14.83 19.90 -5.02
C PRO A 40 -14.85 19.36 -3.59
N SER A 41 -13.81 18.61 -3.22
CA SER A 41 -13.63 18.04 -1.87
C SER A 41 -13.14 19.12 -0.91
N ALA A 42 -14.03 20.07 -0.62
CA ALA A 42 -13.77 21.23 0.23
C ALA A 42 -14.94 21.47 1.19
N VAL A 43 -14.63 21.93 2.40
CA VAL A 43 -15.60 22.24 3.46
C VAL A 43 -15.34 23.64 4.00
N TRP A 44 -16.41 24.43 4.14
CA TRP A 44 -16.37 25.79 4.70
C TRP A 44 -17.44 25.96 5.77
N ILE A 45 -17.03 26.36 6.98
CA ILE A 45 -17.92 26.58 8.13
C ILE A 45 -17.75 28.02 8.63
N PRO A 46 -18.48 28.99 8.05
CA PRO A 46 -18.29 30.41 8.39
C PRO A 46 -18.81 30.80 9.78
N LYS A 47 -19.73 30.00 10.33
CA LYS A 47 -20.39 30.21 11.63
C LYS A 47 -21.06 28.92 12.11
N PRO A 48 -21.42 28.80 13.41
CA PRO A 48 -22.01 27.57 13.94
C PRO A 48 -23.27 27.15 13.18
N GLY A 49 -23.40 25.85 12.91
CA GLY A 49 -24.54 25.25 12.23
C GLY A 49 -24.66 25.55 10.73
N THR A 50 -23.68 26.21 10.12
CA THR A 50 -23.65 26.47 8.66
C THR A 50 -22.46 25.75 8.04
N VAL A 51 -22.74 24.71 7.26
CA VAL A 51 -21.71 23.95 6.51
C VAL A 51 -21.95 24.16 5.02
N HIS A 52 -20.89 24.54 4.30
CA HIS A 52 -20.85 24.59 2.85
C HIS A 52 -19.83 23.58 2.34
N VAL A 53 -20.18 22.92 1.24
CA VAL A 53 -19.37 21.90 0.58
C VAL A 53 -19.27 22.23 -0.91
N GLY A 54 -18.26 21.71 -1.60
CA GLY A 54 -18.13 21.86 -3.04
C GLY A 54 -17.54 23.21 -3.44
N ARG A 55 -18.01 23.75 -4.57
CA ARG A 55 -17.48 24.98 -5.17
C ARG A 55 -17.46 26.16 -4.19
N LYS A 56 -18.55 26.38 -3.47
CA LYS A 56 -18.68 27.47 -2.48
C LYS A 56 -17.63 27.39 -1.37
N ALA A 57 -17.25 26.17 -0.97
CA ALA A 57 -16.20 25.97 0.01
C ALA A 57 -14.80 26.11 -0.61
N ARG A 58 -14.62 25.57 -1.82
CA ARG A 58 -13.35 25.65 -2.56
C ARG A 58 -12.91 27.08 -2.81
N GLU A 59 -13.83 27.98 -3.19
CA GLU A 59 -13.56 29.42 -3.39
C GLU A 59 -13.17 30.17 -2.09
N ARG A 60 -13.33 29.51 -0.92
CA ARG A 60 -13.02 30.09 0.40
C ARG A 60 -11.74 29.57 1.02
N VAL A 61 -11.14 28.52 0.48
CA VAL A 61 -9.90 27.91 1.02
C VAL A 61 -8.79 28.96 1.13
N GLU A 62 -8.66 29.84 0.14
CA GLU A 62 -7.63 30.87 0.09
C GLU A 62 -8.01 32.15 0.83
N SER A 63 -9.26 32.60 0.72
CA SER A 63 -9.73 33.88 1.29
C SER A 63 -10.13 33.79 2.76
N ASP A 64 -10.46 32.60 3.25
CA ASP A 64 -10.90 32.33 4.62
C ASP A 64 -10.31 31.02 5.16
N PRO A 65 -8.97 30.89 5.17
CA PRO A 65 -8.27 29.64 5.47
C PRO A 65 -8.47 29.16 6.91
N ASP A 66 -8.99 29.99 7.82
CA ASP A 66 -9.31 29.61 9.20
C ASP A 66 -10.64 28.88 9.31
N ASN A 67 -11.48 28.94 8.27
CA ASN A 67 -12.83 28.37 8.28
C ASN A 67 -13.14 27.58 7.02
N ALA A 68 -12.23 27.49 6.05
CA ALA A 68 -12.31 26.63 4.89
C ALA A 68 -11.11 25.66 4.86
N THR A 69 -11.34 24.46 4.33
CA THR A 69 -10.29 23.46 4.14
C THR A 69 -10.62 22.54 2.96
N SER A 70 -9.59 21.93 2.39
CA SER A 70 -9.65 20.95 1.30
C SER A 70 -8.49 19.96 1.43
N GLU A 71 -8.40 18.96 0.54
CA GLU A 71 -7.28 18.00 0.49
C GLU A 71 -7.12 17.12 1.74
N PHE A 72 -8.11 17.11 2.64
CA PHE A 72 -8.10 16.33 3.88
C PHE A 72 -8.12 14.81 3.64
N LYS A 73 -8.33 14.33 2.39
CA LYS A 73 -8.14 12.91 2.03
C LYS A 73 -6.70 12.44 2.30
N LEU A 74 -5.71 13.32 2.20
CA LEU A 74 -4.30 13.02 2.50
C LEU A 74 -4.03 12.80 4.00
N GLU A 75 -4.94 13.26 4.85
CA GLU A 75 -4.85 13.16 6.31
C GLU A 75 -5.71 12.02 6.87
N MET A 76 -6.37 11.24 6.00
CA MET A 76 -7.22 10.12 6.41
C MET A 76 -6.43 9.11 7.23
N GLY A 77 -7.02 8.64 8.33
CA GLY A 77 -6.39 7.67 9.22
C GLY A 77 -5.27 8.23 10.11
N LEU A 78 -5.06 9.56 10.16
CA LEU A 78 -4.18 10.21 11.13
C LEU A 78 -4.97 10.69 12.36
N ALA A 79 -4.58 10.21 13.54
CA ALA A 79 -5.24 10.43 14.81
C ALA A 79 -5.18 11.89 15.31
N ASP A 80 -4.10 12.59 14.97
CA ASP A 80 -3.82 13.96 15.38
C ASP A 80 -4.26 15.02 14.36
N ALA A 81 -4.66 14.58 13.17
CA ALA A 81 -5.18 15.45 12.12
C ALA A 81 -6.57 16.01 12.46
N GLY A 82 -6.83 17.23 12.01
CA GLY A 82 -8.14 17.85 12.14
C GLY A 82 -8.10 19.36 11.90
N LYS A 83 -9.24 19.90 11.51
CA LYS A 83 -9.41 21.31 11.19
C LYS A 83 -10.24 22.01 12.26
N ASP A 84 -9.64 22.99 12.91
CA ASP A 84 -10.38 23.97 13.70
C ASP A 84 -11.02 25.01 12.78
N PHE A 85 -12.32 25.19 12.93
CA PHE A 85 -13.11 26.23 12.25
C PHE A 85 -13.37 27.35 13.26
N VAL A 86 -12.49 28.37 13.26
CA VAL A 86 -12.43 29.41 14.30
C VAL A 86 -13.78 30.08 14.55
N ARG A 87 -14.46 30.52 13.49
CA ARG A 87 -15.78 31.16 13.58
C ARG A 87 -16.92 30.15 13.65
N GLY A 88 -16.70 28.94 13.13
CA GLY A 88 -17.61 27.81 13.27
C GLY A 88 -17.73 27.29 14.71
N GLY A 89 -16.70 27.50 15.54
CA GLY A 89 -16.64 27.02 16.92
C GLY A 89 -16.60 25.49 17.01
N SER A 90 -16.05 24.81 16.01
CA SER A 90 -15.99 23.34 15.93
C SER A 90 -14.66 22.88 15.36
N ARG A 91 -14.26 21.66 15.73
CA ARG A 91 -13.12 20.95 15.14
C ARG A 91 -13.64 19.71 14.45
N LEU A 92 -13.26 19.50 13.19
CA LEU A 92 -13.62 18.29 12.45
C LEU A 92 -12.38 17.46 12.10
N THR A 93 -12.49 16.14 12.22
CA THR A 93 -11.46 15.19 11.77
C THR A 93 -11.55 14.96 10.25
N PRO A 94 -10.51 14.41 9.59
CA PRO A 94 -10.57 14.08 8.17
C PRO A 94 -11.74 13.16 7.76
N PRO A 95 -12.11 12.12 8.54
CA PRO A 95 -13.34 11.36 8.29
C PRO A 95 -14.62 12.20 8.36
N GLN A 96 -14.72 13.12 9.33
CA GLN A 96 -15.88 14.02 9.46
C GLN A 96 -15.96 15.02 8.30
N LEU A 97 -14.83 15.57 7.85
CA LEU A 97 -14.77 16.44 6.67
C LEU A 97 -15.19 15.69 5.39
N SER A 98 -14.69 14.46 5.23
CA SER A 98 -15.07 13.58 4.11
C SER A 98 -16.55 13.20 4.19
N ALA A 99 -17.10 13.01 5.38
CA ALA A 99 -18.52 12.76 5.59
C ALA A 99 -19.38 13.94 5.11
N GLU A 100 -18.96 15.19 5.28
CA GLU A 100 -19.68 16.35 4.74
C GLU A 100 -19.73 16.34 3.20
N VAL A 101 -18.64 15.91 2.55
CA VAL A 101 -18.62 15.70 1.08
C VAL A 101 -19.57 14.58 0.67
N LEU A 102 -19.50 13.44 1.34
CA LEU A 102 -20.37 12.29 1.09
C LEU A 102 -21.84 12.60 1.32
N LYS A 103 -22.19 13.41 2.34
CA LYS A 103 -23.56 13.90 2.57
C LYS A 103 -24.06 14.75 1.40
N SER A 104 -23.20 15.62 0.84
CA SER A 104 -23.55 16.40 -0.34
C SER A 104 -23.84 15.50 -1.54
N LEU A 105 -22.95 14.56 -1.85
CA LEU A 105 -23.14 13.61 -2.96
C LEU A 105 -24.38 12.74 -2.78
N ARG A 106 -24.62 12.27 -1.55
CA ARG A 106 -25.82 11.51 -1.18
C ARG A 106 -27.10 12.31 -1.37
N ALA A 107 -27.07 13.61 -1.05
CA ALA A 107 -28.21 14.50 -1.28
C ALA A 107 -28.44 14.76 -2.78
N ASP A 108 -27.38 14.92 -3.57
CA ASP A 108 -27.46 15.06 -5.02
C ASP A 108 -28.06 13.78 -5.65
N ALA A 109 -27.63 12.59 -5.20
CA ALA A 109 -28.22 11.32 -5.60
C ALA A 109 -29.69 11.19 -5.17
N ALA A 110 -30.05 11.65 -3.97
CA ALA A 110 -31.44 11.67 -3.51
C ALA A 110 -32.34 12.51 -4.42
N HIS A 111 -31.84 13.66 -4.90
CA HIS A 111 -32.58 14.51 -5.82
C HIS A 111 -32.79 13.83 -7.17
N HIS A 112 -31.79 13.10 -7.64
CA HIS A 112 -31.84 12.37 -8.91
C HIS A 112 -32.73 11.11 -8.86
N ALA A 113 -32.56 10.27 -7.83
CA ALA A 113 -33.21 8.96 -7.70
C ALA A 113 -34.52 8.98 -6.89
N GLY A 114 -34.86 10.11 -6.25
CA GLY A 114 -36.10 10.30 -5.47
C GLY A 114 -36.00 9.92 -3.99
N SER A 115 -34.96 9.19 -3.57
CA SER A 115 -34.67 8.90 -2.16
C SER A 115 -33.16 8.80 -1.93
N PRO A 116 -32.66 9.17 -0.73
CA PRO A 116 -31.23 9.10 -0.47
C PRO A 116 -30.76 7.63 -0.41
N PRO A 117 -29.69 7.25 -1.11
CA PRO A 117 -29.17 5.89 -1.04
C PRO A 117 -28.69 5.58 0.37
N ASP A 118 -28.88 4.34 0.80
CA ASP A 118 -28.39 3.79 2.05
C ASP A 118 -27.07 3.03 1.87
N ALA A 119 -26.78 2.48 0.69
CA ALA A 119 -25.48 1.92 0.34
C ALA A 119 -24.88 2.50 -0.95
N ALA A 120 -23.55 2.52 -1.02
CA ALA A 120 -22.77 2.86 -2.22
C ALA A 120 -21.43 2.12 -2.20
N VAL A 121 -20.88 1.82 -3.37
CA VAL A 121 -19.45 1.48 -3.51
C VAL A 121 -18.65 2.77 -3.43
N ILE A 122 -17.60 2.80 -2.61
CA ILE A 122 -16.74 3.98 -2.45
C ILE A 122 -15.32 3.66 -2.91
N THR A 123 -14.71 4.54 -3.71
CA THR A 123 -13.36 4.32 -4.21
C THR A 123 -12.28 4.71 -3.19
N VAL A 124 -11.15 4.01 -3.25
CA VAL A 124 -9.92 4.34 -2.53
C VAL A 124 -8.70 4.14 -3.45
N PRO A 125 -7.60 4.90 -3.26
CA PRO A 125 -6.35 4.67 -3.97
C PRO A 125 -5.82 3.25 -3.75
N ALA A 126 -5.14 2.67 -4.74
CA ALA A 126 -4.61 1.31 -4.62
C ALA A 126 -3.50 1.22 -3.57
N ALA A 127 -2.76 2.32 -3.38
CA ALA A 127 -1.71 2.48 -2.39
C ALA A 127 -2.19 2.85 -0.96
N PHE A 128 -3.51 2.95 -0.70
CA PHE A 128 -3.99 3.26 0.66
C PHE A 128 -3.66 2.15 1.67
N SER A 129 -3.21 2.57 2.86
CA SER A 129 -3.01 1.70 4.01
C SER A 129 -4.33 1.40 4.73
N LEU A 130 -4.30 0.43 5.64
CA LEU A 130 -5.54 -0.09 6.25
C LEU A 130 -6.25 0.95 7.12
N ASN A 131 -5.50 1.80 7.84
CA ASN A 131 -6.04 2.91 8.62
C ASN A 131 -6.78 3.94 7.72
N GLN A 132 -6.28 4.19 6.51
CA GLN A 132 -6.92 5.10 5.55
C GLN A 132 -8.21 4.51 4.98
N ASN A 133 -8.22 3.20 4.68
CA ASN A 133 -9.43 2.49 4.24
C ASN A 133 -10.51 2.49 5.34
N LYS A 134 -10.12 2.20 6.60
CA LYS A 134 -11.03 2.27 7.75
C LYS A 134 -11.61 3.67 7.93
N ALA A 135 -10.78 4.71 7.89
CA ALA A 135 -11.21 6.11 7.98
C ALA A 135 -12.21 6.48 6.87
N THR A 136 -12.06 5.90 5.67
CA THR A 136 -13.00 6.11 4.54
C THR A 136 -14.37 5.49 4.83
N LEU A 137 -14.41 4.28 5.40
CA LEU A 137 -15.65 3.63 5.84
C LEU A 137 -16.32 4.38 7.01
N GLU A 138 -15.53 4.92 7.93
CA GLU A 138 -16.04 5.79 9.00
C GLU A 138 -16.72 7.02 8.40
N ALA A 139 -16.10 7.68 7.43
CA ALA A 139 -16.69 8.83 6.73
C ALA A 139 -18.03 8.47 6.06
N ALA A 140 -18.11 7.29 5.43
CA ALA A 140 -19.35 6.79 4.83
C ALA A 140 -20.45 6.59 5.87
N THR A 141 -20.11 5.97 7.00
CA THR A 141 -21.04 5.74 8.12
C THR A 141 -21.54 7.07 8.69
N LEU A 142 -20.63 8.04 8.90
CA LEU A 142 -20.96 9.39 9.37
C LEU A 142 -21.84 10.19 8.37
N ALA A 143 -21.79 9.83 7.08
CA ALA A 143 -22.65 10.41 6.05
C ALA A 143 -24.04 9.75 5.95
N GLY A 144 -24.28 8.70 6.73
CA GLY A 144 -25.54 7.97 6.77
C GLY A 144 -25.64 6.85 5.73
N PHE A 145 -24.50 6.36 5.23
CA PHE A 145 -24.43 5.09 4.52
C PHE A 145 -24.30 3.91 5.49
N ASN A 146 -24.59 2.71 5.00
CA ASN A 146 -24.37 1.46 5.72
C ASN A 146 -22.89 1.29 6.09
N ALA A 147 -22.61 0.78 7.28
CA ALA A 147 -21.24 0.52 7.74
C ALA A 147 -20.52 -0.58 6.94
N ALA A 148 -21.28 -1.45 6.27
CA ALA A 148 -20.78 -2.52 5.41
C ALA A 148 -20.73 -2.11 3.93
N CYS A 149 -20.73 -0.81 3.60
CA CYS A 149 -20.47 -0.34 2.25
C CYS A 149 -19.11 -0.85 1.74
N PRO A 150 -19.05 -1.45 0.54
CA PRO A 150 -17.82 -1.96 -0.01
C PRO A 150 -16.89 -0.84 -0.50
N LEU A 151 -15.58 -1.09 -0.39
CA LEU A 151 -14.55 -0.27 -1.03
C LEU A 151 -14.10 -0.93 -2.34
N VAL A 152 -13.77 -0.11 -3.33
CA VAL A 152 -13.10 -0.55 -4.57
C VAL A 152 -11.86 0.31 -4.82
N GLN A 153 -10.82 -0.27 -5.41
CA GLN A 153 -9.65 0.52 -5.79
C GLN A 153 -9.96 1.41 -7.01
N GLU A 154 -9.48 2.65 -6.99
CA GLU A 154 -9.62 3.63 -8.09
C GLU A 154 -9.19 3.06 -9.46
N PRO A 155 -7.99 2.45 -9.61
CA PRO A 155 -7.60 1.87 -10.90
C PRO A 155 -8.47 0.68 -11.32
N THR A 156 -8.96 -0.11 -10.37
CA THR A 156 -9.89 -1.21 -10.65
C THR A 156 -11.22 -0.68 -11.17
N ALA A 157 -11.77 0.36 -10.52
CA ALA A 157 -12.97 1.03 -10.99
C ALA A 157 -12.76 1.61 -12.40
N ALA A 158 -11.66 2.31 -12.65
CA ALA A 158 -11.37 2.84 -13.98
C ALA A 158 -11.29 1.74 -15.06
N ALA A 159 -10.64 0.62 -14.76
CA ALA A 159 -10.59 -0.53 -15.66
C ALA A 159 -11.99 -1.06 -16.02
N PHE A 160 -12.92 -1.09 -15.05
CA PHE A 160 -14.32 -1.44 -15.32
C PHE A 160 -14.98 -0.46 -16.29
N ALA A 161 -14.76 0.85 -16.12
CA ALA A 161 -15.37 1.84 -17.00
C ALA A 161 -14.86 1.74 -18.45
N TYR A 162 -13.55 1.57 -18.64
CA TYR A 162 -12.97 1.38 -19.98
C TYR A 162 -13.37 0.04 -20.59
N GLY A 163 -13.37 -1.03 -19.79
CA GLY A 163 -13.70 -2.37 -20.27
C GLY A 163 -15.18 -2.57 -20.62
N PHE A 164 -16.08 -1.79 -20.03
CA PHE A 164 -17.52 -1.88 -20.30
C PHE A 164 -17.90 -1.56 -21.76
N HIS A 165 -17.08 -0.76 -22.46
CA HIS A 165 -17.33 -0.36 -23.85
C HIS A 165 -16.41 -1.05 -24.87
N ASP A 166 -15.45 -1.86 -24.42
CA ASP A 166 -14.43 -2.47 -25.29
C ASP A 166 -14.84 -3.91 -25.69
N ALA A 167 -14.83 -4.19 -26.99
CA ALA A 167 -15.22 -5.48 -27.57
C ALA A 167 -14.06 -6.49 -27.71
N ASP A 168 -12.80 -6.10 -27.46
CA ASP A 168 -11.66 -7.00 -27.59
C ASP A 168 -11.54 -7.93 -26.38
N ASP A 169 -11.60 -9.24 -26.59
CA ASP A 169 -11.67 -10.22 -25.49
C ASP A 169 -10.32 -10.53 -24.82
N ARG A 170 -9.18 -10.19 -25.44
CA ARG A 170 -7.84 -10.46 -24.87
C ARG A 170 -6.91 -9.28 -25.04
N ALA A 171 -6.61 -8.60 -23.94
CA ALA A 171 -5.73 -7.44 -23.91
C ALA A 171 -5.03 -7.30 -22.56
N TYR A 172 -3.88 -6.64 -22.55
CA TYR A 172 -3.25 -6.11 -21.36
C TYR A 172 -3.33 -4.60 -21.39
N TRP A 173 -3.91 -4.04 -20.35
CA TRP A 173 -4.01 -2.60 -20.17
C TRP A 173 -3.18 -2.16 -18.98
N MET A 174 -2.77 -0.91 -19.02
CA MET A 174 -2.21 -0.24 -17.88
C MET A 174 -3.07 0.95 -17.51
N VAL A 175 -3.58 0.98 -16.29
CA VAL A 175 -4.25 2.16 -15.74
C VAL A 175 -3.18 3.11 -15.22
N PHE A 176 -3.21 4.35 -15.69
CA PHE A 176 -2.37 5.45 -15.23
C PHE A 176 -3.27 6.48 -14.55
N ASP A 177 -3.38 6.39 -13.22
CA ASP A 177 -4.19 7.28 -12.42
C ASP A 177 -3.32 8.35 -11.77
N PHE A 178 -3.41 9.58 -12.28
CA PHE A 178 -2.71 10.73 -11.74
C PHE A 178 -3.70 11.79 -11.27
N GLY A 179 -4.08 11.65 -10.00
CA GLY A 179 -5.06 12.50 -9.32
C GLY A 179 -4.47 13.78 -8.71
N GLY A 180 -5.28 14.45 -7.90
CA GLY A 180 -4.89 15.69 -7.21
C GLY A 180 -3.90 15.49 -6.06
N GLY A 181 -3.88 14.30 -5.44
CA GLY A 181 -3.00 13.98 -4.30
C GLY A 181 -2.33 12.61 -4.35
N THR A 182 -2.80 11.71 -5.20
CA THR A 182 -2.34 10.32 -5.29
C THR A 182 -2.03 9.95 -6.73
N PHE A 183 -1.13 8.98 -6.88
CA PHE A 183 -0.80 8.35 -8.16
C PHE A 183 -0.90 6.84 -7.99
N ASP A 184 -1.58 6.16 -8.90
CA ASP A 184 -1.63 4.70 -8.95
C ASP A 184 -1.43 4.22 -10.39
N ALA A 185 -0.66 3.15 -10.51
CA ALA A 185 -0.41 2.42 -11.75
C ALA A 185 -0.85 0.97 -11.54
N ALA A 186 -1.73 0.46 -12.39
CA ALA A 186 -2.19 -0.94 -12.31
C ALA A 186 -2.14 -1.61 -13.68
N VAL A 187 -1.54 -2.80 -13.73
CA VAL A 187 -1.58 -3.67 -14.90
C VAL A 187 -2.83 -4.53 -14.80
N VAL A 188 -3.68 -4.45 -15.81
CA VAL A 188 -4.94 -5.16 -15.90
C VAL A 188 -4.89 -6.11 -17.08
N SER A 189 -5.19 -7.38 -16.83
CA SER A 189 -5.42 -8.37 -17.88
C SER A 189 -6.91 -8.40 -18.18
N LYS A 190 -7.28 -8.18 -19.43
CA LYS A 190 -8.58 -8.52 -20.00
C LYS A 190 -8.50 -9.88 -20.71
N ARG A 191 -9.28 -10.87 -20.31
CA ARG A 191 -9.31 -12.20 -20.96
C ARG A 191 -10.70 -12.82 -20.93
N ASP A 192 -11.31 -13.03 -22.09
CA ASP A 192 -12.61 -13.71 -22.23
C ASP A 192 -13.64 -13.08 -21.27
N GLY A 193 -13.77 -11.74 -21.32
CA GLY A 193 -14.62 -10.95 -20.43
C GLY A 193 -14.05 -10.67 -19.02
N ASP A 194 -13.03 -11.40 -18.55
CA ASP A 194 -12.37 -11.23 -17.24
C ASP A 194 -11.50 -9.97 -17.17
N LEU A 195 -11.67 -9.14 -16.14
CA LEU A 195 -10.77 -8.03 -15.82
C LEU A 195 -10.07 -8.32 -14.49
N ARG A 196 -8.78 -8.62 -14.57
CA ARG A 196 -7.96 -8.93 -13.40
C ARG A 196 -6.80 -7.96 -13.27
N VAL A 197 -6.72 -7.27 -12.13
CA VAL A 197 -5.50 -6.57 -11.73
C VAL A 197 -4.42 -7.62 -11.47
N LEU A 198 -3.36 -7.59 -12.25
CA LEU A 198 -2.22 -8.48 -12.10
C LEU A 198 -1.26 -7.95 -11.05
N ASN A 199 -0.89 -6.68 -11.18
CA ASN A 199 -0.01 -5.97 -10.27
C ASN A 199 -0.35 -4.48 -10.26
N HIS A 200 0.07 -3.81 -9.19
CA HIS A 200 -0.05 -2.37 -9.07
C HIS A 200 1.15 -1.78 -8.33
N ALA A 201 1.46 -0.52 -8.61
CA ALA A 201 2.38 0.32 -7.85
C ALA A 201 1.73 1.69 -7.68
N GLY A 202 2.10 2.44 -6.66
CA GLY A 202 1.46 3.73 -6.42
C GLY A 202 2.14 4.51 -5.33
N ASP A 203 1.68 5.74 -5.19
CA ASP A 203 2.21 6.73 -4.28
C ASP A 203 1.06 7.57 -3.71
N PRO A 204 0.74 7.41 -2.41
CA PRO A 204 -0.39 8.09 -1.78
C PRO A 204 -0.18 9.58 -1.58
N TYR A 205 0.98 10.13 -1.96
CA TYR A 205 1.29 11.56 -1.86
C TYR A 205 1.90 12.15 -3.15
N LEU A 206 1.74 11.49 -4.30
CA LEU A 206 2.13 12.04 -5.61
C LEU A 206 0.90 12.52 -6.36
N GLY A 207 0.70 13.82 -6.46
CA GLY A 207 -0.50 14.38 -7.09
C GLY A 207 -0.29 15.76 -7.68
N GLY A 208 -1.31 16.28 -8.36
CA GLY A 208 -1.33 17.63 -8.91
C GLY A 208 -0.98 18.73 -7.90
N LYS A 209 -1.32 18.55 -6.61
CA LYS A 209 -0.96 19.45 -5.50
C LYS A 209 0.55 19.67 -5.38
N LEU A 210 1.38 18.64 -5.59
CA LEU A 210 2.83 18.79 -5.49
C LEU A 210 3.38 19.66 -6.63
N ILE A 211 2.80 19.54 -7.82
CA ILE A 211 3.14 20.41 -8.95
C ILE A 211 2.73 21.85 -8.62
N ASP A 212 1.55 22.06 -8.02
CA ASP A 212 1.11 23.41 -7.60
C ASP A 212 2.08 24.03 -6.60
N TRP A 213 2.48 23.28 -5.58
CA TRP A 213 3.46 23.75 -4.60
C TRP A 213 4.83 23.98 -5.22
N ALA A 214 5.27 23.14 -6.15
CA ALA A 214 6.54 23.35 -6.85
C ALA A 214 6.50 24.62 -7.70
N VAL A 215 5.38 24.94 -8.36
CA VAL A 215 5.19 26.22 -9.06
C VAL A 215 5.24 27.39 -8.08
N VAL A 216 4.59 27.28 -6.92
CA VAL A 216 4.64 28.33 -5.88
C VAL A 216 6.06 28.51 -5.36
N GLU A 217 6.69 27.47 -4.84
CA GLU A 217 7.94 27.55 -4.09
C GLU A 217 9.16 27.81 -4.99
N ARG A 218 9.14 27.32 -6.24
CA ARG A 218 10.29 27.43 -7.15
C ARG A 218 10.18 28.59 -8.14
N VAL A 219 8.97 29.13 -8.36
CA VAL A 219 8.74 30.20 -9.34
C VAL A 219 8.02 31.40 -8.73
N LEU A 220 6.77 31.23 -8.30
CA LEU A 220 5.94 32.39 -7.97
C LEU A 220 6.42 33.11 -6.70
N ALA A 221 6.82 32.37 -5.66
CA ALA A 221 7.25 32.97 -4.40
C ALA A 221 8.60 33.71 -4.54
N PRO A 222 9.65 33.15 -5.19
CA PRO A 222 10.87 33.90 -5.50
C PRO A 222 10.60 35.16 -6.33
N ALA A 223 9.77 35.05 -7.38
CA ALA A 223 9.44 36.19 -8.24
C ALA A 223 8.64 37.26 -7.50
N ALA A 224 7.68 36.88 -6.65
CA ALA A 224 6.90 37.81 -5.83
C ALA A 224 7.77 38.49 -4.77
N ALA A 225 8.69 37.75 -4.14
CA ALA A 225 9.61 38.31 -3.15
C ALA A 225 10.55 39.34 -3.78
N GLU A 226 11.08 39.06 -4.97
CA GLU A 226 11.90 40.01 -5.71
C GLU A 226 11.10 41.24 -6.16
N ALA A 227 9.93 41.03 -6.78
CA ALA A 227 9.10 42.11 -7.32
C ALA A 227 8.56 43.05 -6.24
N LEU A 228 8.19 42.52 -5.07
CA LEU A 228 7.55 43.27 -3.99
C LEU A 228 8.49 43.55 -2.81
N GLY A 229 9.77 43.19 -2.91
CA GLY A 229 10.76 43.42 -1.86
C GLY A 229 10.46 42.69 -0.54
N LEU A 230 9.86 41.49 -0.59
CA LEU A 230 9.47 40.73 0.60
C LEU A 230 10.65 39.97 1.19
N THR A 231 10.82 40.06 2.52
CA THR A 231 11.85 39.33 3.26
C THR A 231 11.25 38.14 4.02
N GLU A 232 12.03 37.07 4.18
CA GLU A 232 11.57 35.81 4.82
C GLU A 232 10.27 35.26 4.20
N PHE A 233 10.08 35.47 2.88
CA PHE A 233 8.87 35.08 2.14
C PHE A 233 8.88 33.57 1.84
N ARG A 234 8.55 32.77 2.86
CA ARG A 234 8.61 31.31 2.84
C ARG A 234 7.31 30.70 3.34
N ARG A 235 6.93 29.53 2.82
CA ARG A 235 5.66 28.85 3.14
C ARG A 235 5.52 28.50 4.62
N ASP A 236 6.63 28.11 5.25
CA ASP A 236 6.73 27.74 6.66
C ASP A 236 6.65 28.93 7.60
N ASN A 237 6.69 30.17 7.07
CA ASN A 237 6.54 31.37 7.87
C ASN A 237 5.05 31.72 8.06
N PRO A 238 4.50 31.66 9.29
CA PRO A 238 3.09 31.91 9.55
C PRO A 238 2.62 33.31 9.13
N ALA A 239 3.52 34.30 9.08
CA ALA A 239 3.20 35.66 8.65
C ALA A 239 2.71 35.71 7.19
N TRP A 240 3.18 34.79 6.34
CA TRP A 240 2.87 34.76 4.92
C TRP A 240 1.82 33.72 4.53
N ARG A 241 1.19 33.05 5.50
CA ARG A 241 0.21 31.97 5.27
C ARG A 241 -0.89 32.38 4.27
N GLY A 242 -1.45 33.57 4.40
CA GLY A 242 -2.47 34.09 3.48
C GLY A 242 -1.95 34.30 2.06
N ASN A 243 -0.74 34.84 1.91
CA ASN A 243 -0.10 35.03 0.60
C ASN A 243 0.18 33.69 -0.08
N PHE A 244 0.72 32.71 0.65
CA PHE A 244 0.99 31.38 0.10
C PHE A 244 -0.30 30.64 -0.29
N ALA A 245 -1.40 30.82 0.44
CA ALA A 245 -2.69 30.27 0.05
C ALA A 245 -3.16 30.86 -1.30
N LYS A 246 -3.09 32.19 -1.46
CA LYS A 246 -3.44 32.86 -2.73
C LYS A 246 -2.55 32.44 -3.90
N LEU A 247 -1.24 32.37 -3.68
CA LEU A 247 -0.28 31.88 -4.69
C LEU A 247 -0.57 30.45 -5.10
N LYS A 248 -0.93 29.57 -4.14
CA LYS A 248 -1.30 28.18 -4.42
C LYS A 248 -2.55 28.08 -5.30
N GLY A 249 -3.60 28.86 -4.98
CA GLY A 249 -4.80 28.92 -5.81
C GLY A 249 -4.50 29.38 -7.23
N ALA A 250 -3.70 30.46 -7.37
CA ALA A 250 -3.28 30.96 -8.68
C ALA A 250 -2.41 29.97 -9.46
N ALA A 251 -1.54 29.21 -8.78
CA ALA A 251 -0.73 28.16 -9.40
C ALA A 251 -1.59 27.02 -9.94
N GLU A 252 -2.57 26.54 -9.17
CA GLU A 252 -3.50 25.49 -9.61
C GLU A 252 -4.34 25.95 -10.81
N ASP A 253 -4.92 27.14 -10.74
CA ASP A 253 -5.70 27.73 -11.84
C ASP A 253 -4.84 27.94 -13.09
N GLY A 254 -3.61 28.42 -12.92
CA GLY A 254 -2.63 28.58 -14.00
C GLY A 254 -2.29 27.24 -14.67
N LYS A 255 -1.98 26.23 -13.87
CA LYS A 255 -1.70 24.86 -14.33
C LYS A 255 -2.86 24.28 -15.13
N ILE A 256 -4.09 24.41 -14.63
CA ILE A 256 -5.29 23.93 -15.32
C ILE A 256 -5.47 24.65 -16.66
N GLN A 257 -5.34 25.97 -16.70
CA GLN A 257 -5.48 26.76 -17.93
C GLN A 257 -4.40 26.43 -18.97
N LEU A 258 -3.16 26.16 -18.53
CA LEU A 258 -2.06 25.73 -19.39
C LEU A 258 -2.27 24.35 -20.04
N SER A 259 -3.26 23.58 -19.59
CA SER A 259 -3.65 22.35 -20.30
C SER A 259 -4.30 22.63 -21.67
N ARG A 260 -4.67 23.88 -21.95
CA ARG A 260 -5.27 24.32 -23.22
C ARG A 260 -4.63 25.58 -23.82
N ARG A 261 -3.61 26.14 -23.16
CA ARG A 261 -2.97 27.42 -23.52
C ARG A 261 -1.46 27.31 -23.36
N ASP A 262 -0.71 28.06 -24.15
CA ASP A 262 0.77 28.08 -24.05
C ASP A 262 1.27 29.02 -22.94
N ALA A 263 0.46 30.00 -22.53
CA ALA A 263 0.76 30.96 -21.46
C ALA A 263 -0.51 31.45 -20.77
N VAL A 264 -0.37 31.86 -19.50
CA VAL A 264 -1.44 32.44 -18.66
C VAL A 264 -0.85 33.57 -17.84
N ASP A 265 -1.53 34.71 -17.82
CA ASP A 265 -1.19 35.84 -16.94
C ASP A 265 -1.87 35.66 -15.58
N LEU A 266 -1.06 35.54 -14.53
CA LEU A 266 -1.49 35.44 -13.14
C LEU A 266 -1.45 36.84 -12.52
N MET A 267 -2.55 37.24 -11.87
CA MET A 267 -2.65 38.48 -11.11
C MET A 267 -3.07 38.12 -9.69
N VAL A 268 -2.17 38.30 -8.72
CA VAL A 268 -2.38 37.85 -7.33
C VAL A 268 -2.20 39.03 -6.38
N GLU A 269 -3.24 39.37 -5.62
CA GLU A 269 -3.15 40.40 -4.58
C GLU A 269 -2.43 39.86 -3.34
N LEU A 270 -1.20 40.29 -3.10
CA LEU A 270 -0.38 39.87 -1.97
C LEU A 270 -0.32 40.97 -0.91
N THR A 271 -0.40 40.57 0.35
CA THR A 271 -0.17 41.48 1.47
C THR A 271 1.32 41.80 1.56
N VAL A 272 1.67 43.08 1.68
CA VAL A 272 3.02 43.63 1.81
C VAL A 272 3.11 44.46 3.10
N GLY A 273 4.29 44.51 3.74
CA GLY A 273 4.59 45.42 4.86
C GLY A 273 3.50 45.53 5.94
N ASP A 274 3.07 46.77 6.23
CA ASP A 274 2.11 47.17 7.28
C ASP A 274 0.65 46.71 7.03
N GLY A 275 0.42 45.68 6.20
CA GLY A 275 -0.90 45.15 5.88
C GLY A 275 -1.51 45.72 4.60
N GLU A 276 -0.76 46.51 3.83
CA GLU A 276 -1.16 46.95 2.49
C GLU A 276 -1.19 45.76 1.52
N THR A 277 -1.89 45.88 0.40
CA THR A 277 -1.95 44.84 -0.64
C THR A 277 -1.45 45.38 -1.96
N GLU A 278 -0.52 44.67 -2.59
CA GLU A 278 -0.03 44.95 -3.94
C GLU A 278 -0.34 43.79 -4.89
N THR A 279 -0.57 44.10 -6.17
CA THR A 279 -0.83 43.08 -7.19
C THR A 279 0.50 42.57 -7.74
N PHE A 280 0.75 41.28 -7.55
CA PHE A 280 1.82 40.55 -8.20
C PHE A 280 1.34 40.03 -9.56
N GLU A 281 2.04 40.40 -10.62
CA GLU A 281 1.76 39.95 -11.99
C GLU A 281 2.86 38.98 -12.45
N TYR A 282 2.45 37.84 -13.01
CA TYR A 282 3.39 36.83 -13.54
C TYR A 282 2.81 36.08 -14.73
N THR A 283 3.52 36.02 -15.86
CA THR A 283 3.13 35.20 -17.02
C THR A 283 3.73 33.80 -16.90
N LEU A 284 2.92 32.83 -16.45
CA LEU A 284 3.32 31.43 -16.41
C LEU A 284 3.21 30.80 -17.80
N ARG A 285 4.26 30.11 -18.25
CA ARG A 285 4.30 29.46 -19.57
C ARG A 285 4.28 27.94 -19.45
N ARG A 286 3.70 27.27 -20.45
CA ARG A 286 3.63 25.80 -20.51
C ARG A 286 5.02 25.14 -20.36
N GLY A 287 6.01 25.59 -21.13
CA GLY A 287 7.37 25.02 -21.04
C GLY A 287 8.09 25.29 -19.71
N GLU A 288 7.61 26.22 -18.88
CA GLU A 288 8.07 26.37 -17.50
C GLU A 288 7.37 25.38 -16.56
N LEU A 289 6.05 25.25 -16.67
CA LEU A 289 5.28 24.23 -15.96
C LEU A 289 5.83 22.82 -16.24
N ASP A 290 6.09 22.47 -17.50
CA ASP A 290 6.58 21.14 -17.89
C ASP A 290 7.95 20.84 -17.22
N ARG A 291 8.86 21.82 -17.18
CA ARG A 291 10.15 21.67 -16.48
C ARG A 291 10.00 21.49 -14.97
N ILE A 292 9.04 22.16 -14.35
CA ILE A 292 8.76 22.04 -12.91
C ILE A 292 8.11 20.70 -12.61
N ALA A 293 7.24 20.22 -13.51
CA ALA A 293 6.47 19.02 -13.35
C ALA A 293 7.26 17.74 -13.66
N GLU A 294 8.35 17.83 -14.43
CA GLU A 294 9.14 16.70 -14.91
C GLU A 294 9.56 15.69 -13.82
N PRO A 295 10.06 16.08 -12.63
CA PRO A 295 10.42 15.11 -11.60
C PRO A 295 9.23 14.26 -11.13
N PHE A 296 8.04 14.86 -11.08
CA PHE A 296 6.81 14.16 -10.71
C PHE A 296 6.33 13.22 -11.83
N TYR A 297 6.52 13.62 -13.10
CA TYR A 297 6.23 12.76 -14.25
C TYR A 297 7.18 11.57 -14.33
N ALA A 298 8.49 11.80 -14.19
CA ALA A 298 9.51 10.76 -14.17
C ALA A 298 9.23 9.71 -13.09
N ARG A 299 8.89 10.16 -11.88
CA ARG A 299 8.47 9.30 -10.78
C ARG A 299 7.24 8.44 -11.11
N ALA A 300 6.19 9.05 -11.66
CA ALA A 300 5.00 8.32 -12.09
C ALA A 300 5.32 7.24 -13.15
N VAL A 301 6.18 7.58 -14.12
CA VAL A 301 6.66 6.64 -15.14
C VAL A 301 7.49 5.50 -14.53
N ASN A 302 8.35 5.77 -13.54
CA ASN A 302 9.15 4.74 -12.90
C ASN A 302 8.30 3.79 -12.04
N LEU A 303 7.26 4.29 -11.37
CA LEU A 303 6.26 3.44 -10.70
C LEU A 303 5.50 2.55 -11.71
N CYS A 304 5.23 3.06 -12.91
CA CYS A 304 4.67 2.24 -13.98
C CYS A 304 5.62 1.11 -14.40
N ARG A 305 6.90 1.45 -14.62
CA ARG A 305 7.93 0.44 -14.95
C ARG A 305 8.08 -0.61 -13.85
N GLN A 306 7.98 -0.20 -12.59
CA GLN A 306 7.98 -1.12 -11.46
C GLN A 306 6.78 -2.09 -11.52
N ALA A 307 5.56 -1.58 -11.71
CA ALA A 307 4.37 -2.43 -11.80
C ALA A 307 4.45 -3.45 -12.96
N LEU A 308 5.07 -3.06 -14.08
CA LEU A 308 5.34 -3.96 -15.21
C LEU A 308 6.41 -5.01 -14.86
N ALA A 309 7.52 -4.59 -14.27
CA ALA A 309 8.62 -5.46 -13.88
C ALA A 309 8.19 -6.52 -12.85
N ASP A 310 7.39 -6.13 -11.85
CA ASP A 310 6.80 -7.05 -10.87
C ASP A 310 5.90 -8.11 -11.54
N GLY A 311 5.35 -7.79 -12.72
CA GLY A 311 4.55 -8.70 -13.54
C GLY A 311 5.34 -9.53 -14.55
N GLY A 312 6.65 -9.29 -14.67
CA GLY A 312 7.45 -9.85 -15.75
C GLY A 312 7.03 -9.38 -17.14
N LEU A 313 6.42 -8.19 -17.23
CA LEU A 313 5.92 -7.60 -18.47
C LEU A 313 6.80 -6.42 -18.90
N ARG A 314 6.76 -6.13 -20.20
CA ARG A 314 7.41 -4.97 -20.82
C ARG A 314 6.36 -4.00 -21.34
N PRO A 315 6.71 -2.73 -21.60
CA PRO A 315 5.77 -1.78 -22.20
C PRO A 315 5.16 -2.28 -23.52
N ASP A 316 5.94 -3.00 -24.33
CA ASP A 316 5.49 -3.60 -25.60
C ASP A 316 4.40 -4.69 -25.43
N ASP A 317 4.25 -5.24 -24.21
CA ASP A 317 3.22 -6.23 -23.90
C ASP A 317 1.87 -5.58 -23.53
N ILE A 318 1.81 -4.25 -23.46
CA ILE A 318 0.61 -3.50 -23.06
C ILE A 318 -0.04 -2.85 -24.27
N ASP A 319 -1.31 -3.15 -24.51
CA ASP A 319 -2.06 -2.66 -25.66
C ASP A 319 -2.44 -1.19 -25.53
N LYS A 320 -2.86 -0.76 -24.32
CA LYS A 320 -3.39 0.58 -24.04
C LYS A 320 -3.00 1.08 -22.65
N LEU A 321 -2.70 2.38 -22.57
CA LEU A 321 -2.54 3.14 -21.33
C LEU A 321 -3.83 3.94 -21.06
N LEU A 322 -4.62 3.49 -20.09
CA LEU A 322 -5.89 4.08 -19.70
C LEU A 322 -5.62 5.29 -18.79
N LEU A 323 -5.93 6.50 -19.27
CA LEU A 323 -5.67 7.72 -18.51
C LEU A 323 -6.80 8.02 -17.52
N VAL A 324 -6.43 8.28 -16.27
CA VAL A 324 -7.33 8.57 -15.15
C VAL A 324 -6.76 9.72 -14.33
N GLY A 325 -7.64 10.57 -13.78
CA GLY A 325 -7.24 11.70 -12.95
C GLY A 325 -6.90 12.96 -13.74
N GLY A 326 -7.22 14.12 -13.15
CA GLY A 326 -7.15 15.41 -13.85
C GLY A 326 -5.75 15.84 -14.30
N VAL A 327 -4.67 15.34 -13.68
CA VAL A 327 -3.30 15.67 -14.09
C VAL A 327 -2.98 15.11 -15.47
N THR A 328 -3.62 14.01 -15.87
CA THR A 328 -3.46 13.39 -17.20
C THR A 328 -3.99 14.26 -18.35
N LEU A 329 -4.69 15.36 -18.06
CA LEU A 329 -5.06 16.36 -19.06
C LEU A 329 -3.87 17.25 -19.47
N SER A 330 -2.78 17.25 -18.69
CA SER A 330 -1.56 18.01 -18.98
C SER A 330 -0.92 17.54 -20.28
N PRO A 331 -0.76 18.42 -21.29
CA PRO A 331 -0.13 18.06 -22.56
C PRO A 331 1.32 17.60 -22.41
N GLY A 332 2.11 18.22 -21.51
CA GLY A 332 3.50 17.82 -21.26
C GLY A 332 3.61 16.39 -20.72
N LEU A 333 2.69 15.99 -19.83
CA LEU A 333 2.64 14.60 -19.35
C LEU A 333 2.28 13.62 -20.47
N ARG A 334 1.32 13.95 -21.33
CA ARG A 334 0.93 13.06 -22.45
C ARG A 334 2.07 12.86 -23.45
N GLU A 335 2.77 13.94 -23.79
CA GLU A 335 3.96 13.89 -24.64
C GLU A 335 5.04 13.02 -23.99
N ARG A 336 5.27 13.23 -22.68
CA ARG A 336 6.23 12.46 -21.87
C ARG A 336 5.90 10.98 -21.79
N LEU A 337 4.62 10.61 -21.70
CA LEU A 337 4.16 9.20 -21.65
C LEU A 337 4.28 8.50 -23.02
N ALA A 338 3.96 9.22 -24.10
CA ALA A 338 4.02 8.72 -25.46
C ALA A 338 5.46 8.54 -25.98
N ASP A 339 6.46 9.16 -25.34
CA ASP A 339 7.87 8.96 -25.69
C ASP A 339 8.33 7.54 -25.30
N PRO A 340 8.87 6.74 -26.23
CA PRO A 340 9.33 5.37 -25.95
C PRO A 340 10.71 5.29 -25.26
N ARG A 341 11.49 6.37 -25.26
CA ARG A 341 12.81 6.41 -24.62
C ARG A 341 12.67 6.83 -23.17
N ASP A 342 12.06 7.99 -22.98
CA ASP A 342 11.99 8.58 -21.66
C ASP A 342 10.74 8.06 -20.95
N GLY A 343 9.63 7.83 -21.67
CA GLY A 343 8.31 7.45 -21.16
C GLY A 343 8.03 5.95 -21.18
N LEU A 344 6.77 5.62 -21.44
CA LEU A 344 6.32 4.24 -21.60
C LEU A 344 6.22 3.84 -23.08
N GLY A 345 5.94 4.79 -23.98
CA GLY A 345 5.72 4.52 -25.40
C GLY A 345 4.44 3.72 -25.69
N ILE A 346 3.56 3.55 -24.70
CA ILE A 346 2.30 2.81 -24.82
C ILE A 346 1.24 3.74 -25.41
N THR A 347 0.35 3.18 -26.26
CA THR A 347 -0.76 3.92 -26.87
C THR A 347 -1.70 4.46 -25.79
N LEU A 348 -1.89 5.79 -25.76
CA LEU A 348 -2.77 6.45 -24.78
C LEU A 348 -4.25 6.28 -25.17
N ASP A 349 -5.09 5.82 -24.26
CA ASP A 349 -6.54 5.84 -24.40
C ASP A 349 -7.12 7.05 -23.68
N THR A 350 -7.78 7.93 -24.45
CA THR A 350 -8.42 9.15 -23.96
C THR A 350 -9.90 9.19 -24.33
N SER A 351 -10.52 8.02 -24.54
CA SER A 351 -11.92 7.90 -24.98
C SER A 351 -12.93 8.27 -23.88
N LEU A 352 -12.55 8.13 -22.61
CA LEU A 352 -13.37 8.50 -21.46
C LEU A 352 -12.84 9.76 -20.77
N ASP A 353 -13.73 10.47 -20.06
CA ASP A 353 -13.36 11.63 -19.25
C ASP A 353 -12.57 11.17 -18.01
N PRO A 354 -11.28 11.53 -17.88
CA PRO A 354 -10.43 11.06 -16.80
C PRO A 354 -10.86 11.59 -15.42
N THR A 355 -11.75 12.60 -15.37
CA THR A 355 -12.22 13.20 -14.11
C THR A 355 -13.47 12.54 -13.52
N THR A 356 -14.18 11.71 -14.30
CA THR A 356 -15.41 11.03 -13.87
C THR A 356 -15.38 9.51 -14.07
N VAL A 357 -14.37 8.99 -14.78
CA VAL A 357 -14.24 7.57 -15.12
C VAL A 357 -14.23 6.64 -13.89
N VAL A 358 -13.63 7.08 -12.79
CA VAL A 358 -13.57 6.31 -11.54
C VAL A 358 -14.96 6.12 -10.94
N ALA A 359 -15.77 7.19 -10.84
CA ALA A 359 -17.14 7.10 -10.32
C ALA A 359 -18.01 6.21 -11.20
N ARG A 360 -17.90 6.34 -12.53
CA ARG A 360 -18.59 5.47 -13.51
C ARG A 360 -18.24 4.01 -13.29
N GLY A 361 -16.95 3.73 -13.18
CA GLY A 361 -16.40 2.41 -12.89
C GLY A 361 -16.91 1.80 -11.58
N ALA A 362 -16.93 2.62 -10.53
CA ALA A 362 -17.45 2.24 -9.23
C ALA A 362 -18.95 1.91 -9.29
N ALA A 363 -19.74 2.62 -10.09
CA ALA A 363 -21.17 2.34 -10.28
C ALA A 363 -21.39 1.03 -11.05
N ILE A 364 -20.58 0.77 -12.09
CA ILE A 364 -20.60 -0.52 -12.81
C ILE A 364 -20.26 -1.65 -11.82
N PHE A 365 -19.22 -1.47 -11.01
CA PHE A 365 -18.86 -2.44 -9.97
C PHE A 365 -19.98 -2.61 -8.93
N ALA A 366 -20.62 -1.52 -8.49
CA ALA A 366 -21.74 -1.55 -7.54
C ALA A 366 -22.88 -2.46 -8.02
N SER A 367 -23.20 -2.42 -9.31
CA SER A 367 -24.23 -3.28 -9.93
C SER A 367 -23.95 -4.79 -9.83
N THR A 368 -22.76 -5.18 -9.36
CA THR A 368 -22.34 -6.58 -9.15
C THR A 368 -22.26 -6.96 -7.67
N VAL A 369 -22.29 -5.98 -6.77
CA VAL A 369 -22.13 -6.20 -5.33
C VAL A 369 -23.49 -6.25 -4.66
N ARG A 370 -23.74 -7.33 -3.90
CA ARG A 370 -24.97 -7.50 -3.11
C ARG A 370 -25.13 -6.35 -2.11
N HIS A 371 -26.37 -5.89 -1.96
CA HIS A 371 -26.71 -4.89 -0.96
C HIS A 371 -26.46 -5.43 0.46
N PRO A 372 -25.80 -4.67 1.37
CA PRO A 372 -25.43 -5.18 2.70
C PRO A 372 -26.62 -5.53 3.60
N ASP A 373 -27.67 -4.71 3.54
CA ASP A 373 -28.96 -4.96 4.19
C ASP A 373 -30.02 -5.12 3.10
N PRO A 374 -30.17 -6.29 2.48
CA PRO A 374 -31.27 -6.49 1.54
C PRO A 374 -32.59 -6.24 2.29
N PRO A 375 -33.59 -5.60 1.67
CA PRO A 375 -34.81 -5.18 2.36
C PRO A 375 -35.46 -6.37 3.10
N SER A 376 -35.44 -6.32 4.44
CA SER A 376 -36.08 -7.34 5.26
C SER A 376 -37.59 -7.17 5.16
N PHE A 377 -38.28 -8.11 4.52
CA PHE A 377 -39.72 -8.01 4.37
C PHE A 377 -40.42 -8.60 5.59
N GLN A 378 -41.13 -7.76 6.36
CA GLN A 378 -42.12 -8.25 7.32
C GLN A 378 -43.45 -8.45 6.58
N PRO A 379 -43.87 -9.71 6.36
CA PRO A 379 -45.11 -9.96 5.65
C PRO A 379 -46.32 -9.42 6.40
N ALA A 380 -47.24 -8.77 5.68
CA ALA A 380 -48.57 -8.48 6.19
C ALA A 380 -49.32 -9.79 6.57
N ALA A 381 -50.46 -9.67 7.26
CA ALA A 381 -51.20 -10.84 7.79
C ALA A 381 -51.60 -11.90 6.73
N ASP A 382 -51.66 -11.53 5.45
CA ASP A 382 -52.01 -12.41 4.32
C ASP A 382 -50.88 -12.60 3.29
N GLU A 383 -49.66 -12.22 3.65
CA GLU A 383 -48.47 -12.32 2.80
C GLU A 383 -47.47 -13.30 3.38
N PHE A 384 -46.58 -13.80 2.52
CA PHE A 384 -45.44 -14.61 2.91
C PHE A 384 -44.17 -13.85 2.60
N GLY A 385 -43.27 -13.77 3.57
CA GLY A 385 -41.94 -13.25 3.35
C GLY A 385 -41.06 -14.34 2.77
N LEU A 386 -40.10 -13.95 1.95
CA LEU A 386 -39.14 -14.85 1.35
C LEU A 386 -37.71 -14.31 1.52
N GLU A 387 -36.90 -15.02 2.27
CA GLU A 387 -35.44 -14.80 2.32
C GLU A 387 -34.80 -15.57 1.16
N LEU A 388 -34.10 -14.89 0.27
CA LEU A 388 -33.40 -15.49 -0.86
C LEU A 388 -31.89 -15.57 -0.60
N ALA A 389 -31.27 -16.69 -0.96
CA ALA A 389 -29.83 -16.92 -0.93
C ALA A 389 -29.37 -17.35 -2.32
N TYR A 390 -28.67 -16.45 -3.01
CA TYR A 390 -28.14 -16.65 -4.36
C TYR A 390 -26.99 -15.65 -4.61
N GLU A 391 -26.24 -15.81 -5.69
CA GLU A 391 -25.25 -14.81 -6.11
C GLU A 391 -25.89 -13.87 -7.16
N PRO A 392 -25.97 -12.54 -6.95
CA PRO A 392 -26.60 -11.62 -7.90
C PRO A 392 -25.86 -11.52 -9.24
N SER A 393 -24.58 -11.88 -9.24
CA SER A 393 -23.75 -12.00 -10.44
C SER A 393 -23.04 -13.35 -10.40
N VAL A 394 -23.11 -14.11 -11.50
CA VAL A 394 -22.57 -15.48 -11.57
C VAL A 394 -21.89 -15.74 -12.91
N THR A 395 -20.91 -16.64 -12.88
CA THR A 395 -20.15 -17.14 -14.04
C THR A 395 -20.76 -18.37 -14.71
N THR A 396 -21.82 -18.90 -14.13
CA THR A 396 -22.52 -20.07 -14.65
C THR A 396 -23.88 -19.66 -15.20
N THR A 397 -24.29 -20.28 -16.31
CA THR A 397 -25.64 -20.16 -16.87
C THR A 397 -26.70 -20.92 -16.07
N THR A 398 -26.29 -21.73 -15.08
CA THR A 398 -27.18 -22.55 -14.26
C THR A 398 -26.93 -22.32 -12.75
N PRO A 399 -27.06 -21.09 -12.24
CA PRO A 399 -26.83 -20.81 -10.83
C PRO A 399 -27.89 -21.45 -9.94
N THR A 400 -27.51 -21.69 -8.69
CA THR A 400 -28.43 -22.16 -7.65
C THR A 400 -29.10 -20.97 -6.96
N VAL A 401 -30.43 -21.02 -6.85
CA VAL A 401 -31.24 -20.13 -6.03
C VAL A 401 -31.81 -20.93 -4.87
N ALA A 402 -31.44 -20.54 -3.66
CA ALA A 402 -32.06 -21.04 -2.44
C ALA A 402 -32.97 -19.97 -1.83
N GLY A 403 -33.94 -20.40 -1.03
CA GLY A 403 -34.75 -19.47 -0.26
C GLY A 403 -35.46 -20.11 0.92
N ARG A 404 -35.92 -19.27 1.85
CA ARG A 404 -36.69 -19.66 3.02
C ARG A 404 -37.92 -18.78 3.17
N LEU A 405 -39.09 -19.39 3.23
CA LEU A 405 -40.35 -18.72 3.51
C LEU A 405 -40.51 -18.46 5.01
N HIS A 406 -41.08 -17.31 5.33
CA HIS A 406 -41.54 -16.95 6.66
C HIS A 406 -42.91 -16.29 6.59
N ALA A 407 -43.66 -16.37 7.69
CA ALA A 407 -44.99 -15.79 7.82
C ALA A 407 -45.10 -15.06 9.16
N SER A 408 -46.11 -14.19 9.29
CA SER A 408 -46.39 -13.45 10.53
C SER A 408 -46.92 -14.34 11.66
N SER A 409 -47.27 -15.59 11.36
CA SER A 409 -47.70 -16.62 12.31
C SER A 409 -47.03 -17.96 11.99
N GLU A 410 -47.06 -18.90 12.93
CA GLU A 410 -46.46 -20.22 12.75
C GLU A 410 -47.24 -21.02 11.68
N VAL A 411 -46.58 -21.33 10.56
CA VAL A 411 -47.15 -22.04 9.42
C VAL A 411 -46.29 -23.27 9.11
N ASP A 412 -46.91 -24.44 8.97
CA ASP A 412 -46.26 -25.62 8.41
C ASP A 412 -46.26 -25.55 6.89
N PHE A 413 -45.10 -25.19 6.33
CA PHE A 413 -44.89 -25.01 4.89
C PHE A 413 -44.87 -26.32 4.09
N THR A 414 -44.99 -27.48 4.74
CA THR A 414 -45.06 -28.77 4.04
C THR A 414 -46.14 -28.73 2.96
N GLY A 415 -45.78 -29.03 1.71
CA GLY A 415 -46.72 -29.06 0.58
C GLY A 415 -47.02 -27.71 -0.07
N PHE A 416 -46.44 -26.61 0.42
CA PHE A 416 -46.30 -25.38 -0.37
C PHE A 416 -45.34 -25.63 -1.55
N GLY A 417 -45.47 -24.82 -2.59
CA GLY A 417 -44.58 -24.89 -3.75
C GLY A 417 -44.22 -23.52 -4.30
N VAL A 418 -42.95 -23.35 -4.66
CA VAL A 418 -42.41 -22.14 -5.29
C VAL A 418 -42.14 -22.42 -6.77
N VAL A 419 -42.38 -21.43 -7.62
CA VAL A 419 -41.96 -21.44 -9.02
C VAL A 419 -41.17 -20.18 -9.32
N LEU A 420 -39.98 -20.37 -9.88
CA LEU A 420 -39.14 -19.33 -10.48
C LEU A 420 -39.34 -19.33 -12.00
N SER A 421 -39.57 -18.16 -12.59
CA SER A 421 -39.78 -17.99 -14.03
C SER A 421 -39.07 -16.77 -14.59
N ASN A 422 -38.30 -16.94 -15.67
CA ASN A 422 -37.69 -15.88 -16.47
C ASN A 422 -38.32 -15.92 -17.87
N PRO A 423 -39.50 -15.29 -18.07
CA PRO A 423 -40.21 -15.32 -19.35
C PRO A 423 -39.48 -14.57 -20.48
N GLY A 424 -38.55 -13.67 -20.12
CA GLY A 424 -37.73 -12.92 -21.07
C GLY A 424 -36.47 -13.66 -21.53
N GLY A 425 -36.14 -14.81 -20.91
CA GLY A 425 -34.97 -15.61 -21.26
C GLY A 425 -35.02 -16.18 -22.67
N GLN A 426 -33.87 -16.61 -23.18
CA GLN A 426 -33.66 -17.19 -24.50
C GLN A 426 -32.92 -18.54 -24.39
N PRO A 427 -33.64 -19.67 -24.21
CA PRO A 427 -35.11 -19.80 -24.22
C PRO A 427 -35.77 -19.35 -22.90
N PRO A 428 -37.08 -19.04 -22.90
CA PRO A 428 -37.79 -18.68 -21.68
C PRO A 428 -37.70 -19.79 -20.64
N PHE A 429 -37.29 -19.43 -19.42
CA PHE A 429 -37.12 -20.40 -18.34
C PHE A 429 -38.32 -20.39 -17.40
N ARG A 430 -38.77 -21.58 -17.00
CA ARG A 430 -39.72 -21.77 -15.90
C ARG A 430 -39.41 -23.08 -15.18
N SER A 431 -39.07 -22.98 -13.91
CA SER A 431 -38.87 -24.15 -13.05
C SER A 431 -40.15 -24.97 -12.87
N GLY A 432 -39.99 -26.24 -12.47
CA GLY A 432 -41.10 -27.03 -11.93
C GLY A 432 -41.62 -26.45 -10.60
N ARG A 433 -42.70 -27.01 -10.05
CA ARG A 433 -43.17 -26.64 -8.71
C ARG A 433 -42.17 -27.17 -7.66
N ILE A 434 -41.32 -26.30 -7.15
CA ILE A 434 -40.27 -26.61 -6.18
C ILE A 434 -40.93 -26.83 -4.82
N ALA A 435 -40.77 -28.03 -4.25
CA ALA A 435 -41.36 -28.36 -2.95
C ALA A 435 -40.64 -27.61 -1.82
N VAL A 436 -41.42 -27.08 -0.89
CA VAL A 436 -40.90 -26.40 0.31
C VAL A 436 -40.93 -27.36 1.49
N ASN A 437 -39.86 -27.38 2.29
CA ASN A 437 -39.80 -28.20 3.50
C ASN A 437 -40.59 -27.58 4.67
N ALA A 438 -40.75 -28.30 5.79
CA ALA A 438 -41.51 -27.82 6.94
C ALA A 438 -40.95 -26.50 7.54
N ALA A 439 -39.66 -26.25 7.39
CA ALA A 439 -38.99 -25.02 7.83
C ALA A 439 -39.05 -23.88 6.79
N GLY A 440 -39.82 -24.04 5.71
CA GLY A 440 -39.99 -23.02 4.68
C GLY A 440 -38.87 -22.99 3.64
N ALA A 441 -37.87 -23.86 3.70
CA ALA A 441 -36.71 -23.80 2.80
C ALA A 441 -36.93 -24.56 1.47
N PHE A 442 -36.35 -24.01 0.40
CA PHE A 442 -36.26 -24.62 -0.93
C PHE A 442 -34.93 -24.29 -1.60
N MET A 443 -34.60 -25.03 -2.67
CA MET A 443 -33.45 -24.79 -3.52
C MET A 443 -33.75 -25.27 -4.94
N ALA A 444 -33.32 -24.53 -5.94
CA ALA A 444 -33.44 -24.91 -7.35
C ALA A 444 -32.32 -24.28 -8.18
N GLU A 445 -31.90 -24.99 -9.22
CA GLU A 445 -31.10 -24.41 -10.30
C GLU A 445 -32.02 -23.66 -11.26
N VAL A 446 -31.55 -22.53 -11.78
CA VAL A 446 -32.27 -21.72 -12.75
C VAL A 446 -31.42 -21.47 -13.99
N ASP A 447 -32.05 -21.42 -15.17
CA ASP A 447 -31.33 -21.07 -16.40
C ASP A 447 -31.35 -19.54 -16.59
N ILE A 448 -30.19 -18.97 -16.89
CA ILE A 448 -30.02 -17.55 -17.21
C ILE A 448 -29.37 -17.37 -18.58
N ASP A 449 -29.67 -16.23 -19.21
CA ASP A 449 -29.08 -15.86 -20.49
C ASP A 449 -27.65 -15.36 -20.30
N GLU A 450 -26.75 -15.79 -21.18
CA GLU A 450 -25.36 -15.34 -21.21
C GLU A 450 -25.25 -13.82 -21.39
N HIS A 451 -24.38 -13.18 -20.61
CA HIS A 451 -24.07 -11.74 -20.61
C HIS A 451 -25.26 -10.80 -20.39
N LYS A 452 -26.33 -11.26 -19.76
CA LYS A 452 -27.55 -10.46 -19.54
C LYS A 452 -28.02 -10.53 -18.09
N VAL A 453 -28.74 -9.48 -17.70
CA VAL A 453 -29.55 -9.49 -16.48
C VAL A 453 -30.80 -10.33 -16.76
N SER A 454 -30.90 -11.46 -16.08
CA SER A 454 -32.09 -12.32 -16.09
C SER A 454 -33.03 -11.91 -14.97
N HIS A 455 -34.27 -11.58 -15.34
CA HIS A 455 -35.31 -11.15 -14.41
C HIS A 455 -36.26 -12.31 -14.11
N PHE A 456 -36.24 -12.79 -12.87
CA PHE A 456 -37.09 -13.87 -12.42
C PHE A 456 -38.30 -13.34 -11.67
N ARG A 457 -39.48 -13.87 -11.98
CA ARG A 457 -40.69 -13.76 -11.15
C ARG A 457 -40.84 -15.01 -10.30
N ILE A 458 -41.24 -14.80 -9.05
CA ILE A 458 -41.43 -15.82 -8.01
C ILE A 458 -42.94 -15.99 -7.76
N GLU A 459 -43.45 -17.20 -7.94
CA GLU A 459 -44.83 -17.56 -7.65
C GLU A 459 -44.86 -18.52 -6.45
N LEU A 460 -45.69 -18.22 -5.45
CA LEU A 460 -45.93 -19.10 -4.30
C LEU A 460 -47.31 -19.74 -4.41
N THR A 461 -47.40 -21.05 -4.16
CA THR A 461 -48.66 -21.80 -4.08
C THR A 461 -48.76 -22.55 -2.76
N ASP A 462 -49.94 -22.58 -2.16
CA ASP A 462 -50.19 -23.39 -0.97
C ASP A 462 -50.42 -24.88 -1.30
N ARG A 463 -50.78 -25.69 -0.29
CA ARG A 463 -51.07 -27.13 -0.43
C ARG A 463 -52.17 -27.45 -1.43
N ALA A 464 -53.15 -26.57 -1.59
CA ALA A 464 -54.26 -26.72 -2.53
C ALA A 464 -53.91 -26.22 -3.95
N GLY A 465 -52.68 -25.70 -4.14
CA GLY A 465 -52.25 -25.10 -5.39
C GLY A 465 -52.77 -23.68 -5.60
N VAL A 466 -53.32 -23.04 -4.56
CA VAL A 466 -53.83 -21.66 -4.65
C VAL A 466 -52.65 -20.69 -4.58
N PRO A 467 -52.55 -19.72 -5.52
CA PRO A 467 -51.52 -18.70 -5.47
C PRO A 467 -51.59 -17.86 -4.18
N ARG A 468 -50.44 -17.60 -3.59
CA ARG A 468 -50.26 -16.76 -2.41
C ARG A 468 -49.34 -15.60 -2.74
N LYS A 469 -49.58 -14.45 -2.10
CA LYS A 469 -48.72 -13.29 -2.26
C LYS A 469 -47.42 -13.54 -1.49
N VAL A 470 -46.30 -13.42 -2.19
CA VAL A 470 -44.95 -13.56 -1.64
C VAL A 470 -44.19 -12.27 -1.88
N VAL A 471 -43.31 -11.88 -0.96
CA VAL A 471 -42.46 -10.71 -1.15
C VAL A 471 -41.04 -10.99 -0.62
N PRO A 472 -39.99 -10.72 -1.41
CA PRO A 472 -40.05 -10.22 -2.79
C PRO A 472 -40.69 -11.25 -3.74
N ASP A 473 -41.37 -10.76 -4.78
CA ASP A 473 -42.00 -11.57 -5.83
C ASP A 473 -41.12 -11.68 -7.09
N SER A 474 -39.90 -11.18 -7.01
CA SER A 474 -38.95 -11.15 -8.10
C SER A 474 -37.52 -11.14 -7.58
N LEU A 475 -36.60 -11.60 -8.43
CA LEU A 475 -35.16 -11.52 -8.21
C LEU A 475 -34.46 -11.28 -9.56
N THR A 476 -33.23 -10.78 -9.51
CA THR A 476 -32.43 -10.56 -10.72
C THR A 476 -31.08 -11.21 -10.58
N ILE A 477 -30.70 -12.02 -11.56
CA ILE A 477 -29.37 -12.63 -11.64
C ILE A 477 -28.72 -12.16 -12.93
N THR A 478 -27.53 -11.59 -12.82
CA THR A 478 -26.77 -11.19 -13.99
C THR A 478 -25.78 -12.30 -14.33
N HIS A 479 -25.90 -12.89 -15.52
CA HIS A 479 -24.83 -13.74 -16.02
C HIS A 479 -23.67 -12.85 -16.45
N ARG A 480 -22.48 -13.12 -15.93
CA ARG A 480 -21.24 -12.47 -16.35
C ARG A 480 -20.17 -13.53 -16.36
N GLU A 481 -19.27 -13.54 -17.33
CA GLU A 481 -18.18 -14.52 -17.40
C GLU A 481 -17.15 -14.40 -16.26
N VAL A 482 -17.31 -13.40 -15.38
CA VAL A 482 -16.33 -12.98 -14.37
C VAL A 482 -16.82 -13.24 -12.95
N GLU A 483 -15.97 -13.87 -12.13
CA GLU A 483 -16.15 -13.98 -10.68
C GLU A 483 -15.45 -12.78 -10.01
N PHE A 484 -16.19 -11.96 -9.27
CA PHE A 484 -15.60 -10.80 -8.60
C PHE A 484 -14.91 -11.24 -7.31
N GLY A 485 -13.59 -11.18 -7.30
CA GLY A 485 -12.83 -11.34 -6.07
C GLY A 485 -13.16 -10.18 -5.12
N GLY A 486 -13.54 -10.50 -3.89
CA GLY A 486 -13.71 -9.52 -2.80
C GLY A 486 -12.45 -8.69 -2.56
N ALA A 487 -12.53 -7.74 -1.61
CA ALA A 487 -11.43 -6.85 -1.25
C ALA A 487 -10.09 -7.60 -1.13
N ARG A 488 -9.01 -7.01 -1.63
CA ARG A 488 -7.66 -7.61 -1.61
C ARG A 488 -6.71 -6.74 -0.79
N LEU A 489 -5.73 -7.37 -0.14
CA LEU A 489 -4.66 -6.65 0.55
C LEU A 489 -3.87 -5.76 -0.43
N THR A 490 -3.74 -4.48 -0.09
CA THR A 490 -2.98 -3.49 -0.88
C THR A 490 -1.47 -3.65 -0.71
N HIS A 491 -1.05 -4.14 0.46
CA HIS A 491 0.34 -4.37 0.86
C HIS A 491 0.46 -5.66 1.66
N SER A 492 1.63 -6.26 1.63
CA SER A 492 2.00 -7.39 2.44
C SER A 492 2.04 -6.99 3.92
N LEU A 493 1.58 -7.89 4.79
CA LEU A 493 1.63 -7.79 6.24
C LEU A 493 2.55 -8.86 6.80
N GLY A 494 3.38 -8.48 7.75
CA GLY A 494 4.36 -9.39 8.33
C GLY A 494 4.98 -8.83 9.59
N ILE A 495 6.11 -9.41 9.97
CA ILE A 495 6.86 -9.01 11.17
C ILE A 495 8.28 -8.57 10.82
N GLN A 496 8.86 -7.75 11.70
CA GLN A 496 10.28 -7.46 11.68
C GLN A 496 11.06 -8.55 12.45
N LEU A 497 12.09 -9.08 11.81
CA LEU A 497 13.07 -9.99 12.43
C LEU A 497 14.18 -9.21 13.16
N ALA A 498 14.97 -9.91 13.96
CA ALA A 498 16.03 -9.31 14.78
C ALA A 498 17.15 -8.62 13.96
N ASP A 499 17.39 -9.11 12.74
CA ASP A 499 18.32 -8.52 11.76
C ASP A 499 17.70 -7.38 10.95
N ARG A 500 16.48 -6.94 11.32
CA ARG A 500 15.65 -5.94 10.64
C ARG A 500 15.10 -6.40 9.29
N ALA A 501 15.23 -7.67 8.92
CA ALA A 501 14.55 -8.19 7.74
C ALA A 501 13.02 -8.21 7.94
N PHE A 502 12.29 -7.99 6.85
CA PHE A 502 10.85 -8.12 6.80
C PHE A 502 10.47 -9.55 6.43
N ALA A 503 9.66 -10.19 7.28
CA ALA A 503 9.10 -11.52 7.02
C ALA A 503 7.59 -11.38 6.71
N PRO A 504 7.17 -11.40 5.43
CA PRO A 504 5.76 -11.28 5.06
C PRO A 504 5.00 -12.58 5.30
N LEU A 505 3.90 -12.52 6.06
CA LEU A 505 3.00 -13.66 6.32
C LEU A 505 1.78 -13.64 5.39
N LEU A 506 1.14 -12.47 5.25
CA LEU A 506 0.08 -12.24 4.28
C LEU A 506 0.63 -11.38 3.16
N ARG A 507 0.55 -11.85 1.91
CA ARG A 507 1.10 -11.12 0.76
C ARG A 507 0.05 -10.19 0.15
N LYS A 508 0.55 -9.09 -0.41
CA LYS A 508 -0.20 -8.20 -1.30
C LYS A 508 -1.00 -9.00 -2.34
N GLY A 509 -2.25 -8.60 -2.57
CA GLY A 509 -3.18 -9.25 -3.50
C GLY A 509 -3.99 -10.41 -2.91
N ALA A 510 -3.71 -10.85 -1.68
CA ALA A 510 -4.50 -11.86 -0.98
C ALA A 510 -5.96 -11.38 -0.81
N THR A 511 -6.92 -12.25 -1.13
CA THR A 511 -8.36 -11.98 -0.98
C THR A 511 -8.73 -11.98 0.50
N LEU A 512 -9.53 -11.00 0.90
CA LEU A 512 -10.03 -10.85 2.27
C LEU A 512 -11.43 -11.47 2.42
N PRO A 513 -11.73 -12.07 3.59
CA PRO A 513 -10.87 -12.23 4.77
C PRO A 513 -9.72 -13.22 4.54
N ALA A 514 -8.57 -13.00 5.18
CA ALA A 514 -7.37 -13.82 5.02
C ALA A 514 -6.76 -14.23 6.37
N ARG A 515 -6.15 -15.42 6.42
CA ARG A 515 -5.42 -15.93 7.59
C ARG A 515 -4.12 -16.60 7.16
N ALA A 516 -3.03 -16.30 7.88
CA ALA A 516 -1.73 -16.94 7.70
C ALA A 516 -1.09 -17.27 9.05
N ARG A 517 -0.27 -18.32 9.10
CA ARG A 517 0.47 -18.74 10.30
C ARG A 517 1.87 -19.20 9.93
N GLU A 518 2.86 -18.77 10.70
CA GLU A 518 4.27 -19.15 10.52
C GLU A 518 4.99 -19.29 11.87
N VAL A 519 6.05 -20.10 11.91
CA VAL A 519 6.82 -20.39 13.13
C VAL A 519 8.16 -19.65 13.09
N PHE A 520 8.41 -18.83 14.11
CA PHE A 520 9.64 -18.09 14.30
C PHE A 520 10.39 -18.57 15.54
N ARG A 521 11.63 -18.07 15.72
CA ARG A 521 12.46 -18.36 16.90
C ARG A 521 12.93 -17.09 17.58
N THR A 522 12.98 -17.07 18.90
CA THR A 522 13.51 -15.93 19.66
C THR A 522 15.01 -15.75 19.40
N ALA A 523 15.45 -14.51 19.14
CA ALA A 523 16.87 -14.21 18.94
C ALA A 523 17.68 -14.20 20.25
N GLY A 524 17.03 -13.89 21.37
CA GLY A 524 17.63 -13.85 22.71
C GLY A 524 16.79 -14.57 23.74
N ALA A 525 17.38 -14.83 24.91
CA ALA A 525 16.66 -15.39 26.04
C ALA A 525 15.92 -14.29 26.81
N LEU A 526 14.71 -14.59 27.30
CA LEU A 526 13.93 -13.72 28.18
C LEU A 526 13.86 -14.35 29.57
N ARG A 527 14.56 -13.75 30.54
CA ARG A 527 14.61 -14.23 31.92
C ARG A 527 13.62 -13.46 32.80
N ARG A 528 12.90 -14.16 33.67
CA ARG A 528 11.92 -13.52 34.58
C ARG A 528 12.52 -12.53 35.57
N SER A 529 13.79 -12.71 35.91
CA SER A 529 14.53 -11.84 36.83
C SER A 529 14.97 -10.52 36.19
N ASP A 530 14.92 -10.42 34.86
CA ASP A 530 15.35 -9.24 34.11
C ASP A 530 14.12 -8.39 33.77
N GLY A 531 13.79 -7.46 34.66
CA GLY A 531 12.57 -6.65 34.55
C GLY A 531 12.53 -5.68 33.36
N GLU A 532 13.66 -5.43 32.70
CA GLU A 532 13.73 -4.55 31.53
C GLU A 532 13.79 -5.30 30.20
N ALA A 533 14.03 -6.61 30.22
CA ALA A 533 14.06 -7.42 29.00
C ALA A 533 12.63 -7.59 28.44
N LEU A 534 12.47 -7.58 27.12
CA LEU A 534 11.24 -7.96 26.45
C LEU A 534 11.53 -8.51 25.04
N VAL A 535 10.68 -9.43 24.58
CA VAL A 535 10.67 -9.83 23.17
C VAL A 535 9.68 -8.92 22.45
N ARG A 536 10.18 -8.18 21.47
CA ARG A 536 9.38 -7.31 20.59
C ARG A 536 9.13 -8.02 19.27
N ILE A 537 7.89 -8.00 18.83
CA ILE A 537 7.45 -8.48 17.51
C ILE A 537 6.78 -7.29 16.82
N PRO A 538 7.56 -6.44 16.12
CA PRO A 538 7.00 -5.31 15.38
C PRO A 538 6.20 -5.85 14.19
N VAL A 539 4.97 -5.37 14.05
CA VAL A 539 4.08 -5.72 12.93
C VAL A 539 4.18 -4.64 11.88
N VAL A 540 4.43 -5.05 10.65
CA VAL A 540 4.89 -4.19 9.57
C VAL A 540 4.08 -4.43 8.31
N GLN A 541 3.77 -3.33 7.61
CA GLN A 541 3.07 -3.30 6.32
C GLN A 541 3.96 -2.68 5.25
N GLY A 542 4.19 -3.39 4.14
CA GLY A 542 4.93 -2.88 2.98
C GLY A 542 5.61 -3.99 2.17
N GLU A 543 6.42 -3.60 1.19
CA GLU A 543 7.08 -4.54 0.25
C GLU A 543 8.62 -4.48 0.31
N ARG A 544 9.20 -3.64 1.17
CA ARG A 544 10.67 -3.52 1.28
C ARG A 544 11.24 -4.69 2.09
N ASN A 545 12.42 -5.16 1.70
CA ASN A 545 13.11 -6.26 2.38
C ASN A 545 13.52 -5.91 3.81
N ARG A 546 13.82 -4.64 4.09
CA ARG A 546 14.09 -4.13 5.44
C ARG A 546 12.79 -3.66 6.07
N ALA A 547 12.48 -4.18 7.25
CA ALA A 547 11.20 -3.92 7.92
C ALA A 547 11.06 -2.47 8.40
N ASP A 548 12.16 -1.83 8.81
CA ASP A 548 12.21 -0.42 9.19
C ASP A 548 12.19 0.54 7.97
N ARG A 549 12.13 0.00 6.75
CA ARG A 549 11.81 0.73 5.50
C ARG A 549 10.37 0.55 5.05
N ASN A 550 9.58 -0.17 5.82
CA ASN A 550 8.14 -0.29 5.67
C ASN A 550 7.41 0.48 6.79
N ARG A 551 6.09 0.52 6.76
CA ARG A 551 5.28 1.16 7.80
C ARG A 551 5.06 0.18 8.94
N GLN A 552 5.51 0.52 10.14
CA GLN A 552 5.12 -0.22 11.34
C GLN A 552 3.65 0.09 11.65
N VAL A 553 2.82 -0.94 11.70
CA VAL A 553 1.38 -0.79 12.00
C VAL A 553 1.05 -1.17 13.44
N GLY A 554 1.87 -2.01 14.07
CA GLY A 554 1.66 -2.43 15.46
C GLY A 554 2.89 -3.03 16.10
N MET A 555 2.76 -3.42 17.36
CA MET A 555 3.82 -4.06 18.14
C MET A 555 3.19 -5.05 19.12
N LEU A 556 3.70 -6.28 19.14
CA LEU A 556 3.41 -7.25 20.18
C LEU A 556 4.63 -7.38 21.10
N GLU A 557 4.42 -7.30 22.40
CA GLU A 557 5.46 -7.40 23.41
C GLU A 557 5.20 -8.60 24.33
N ILE A 558 6.20 -9.46 24.50
CA ILE A 558 6.19 -10.53 25.51
C ILE A 558 7.11 -10.07 26.64
N ARG A 559 6.54 -9.84 27.83
CA ARG A 559 7.27 -9.31 28.99
C ARG A 559 7.56 -10.39 30.02
N PRO A 560 8.60 -10.22 30.86
CA PRO A 560 8.98 -11.15 31.92
C PRO A 560 7.83 -11.45 32.90
N VAL A 561 6.96 -10.46 33.15
CA VAL A 561 5.78 -10.59 34.02
C VAL A 561 4.73 -11.55 33.45
N ASP A 562 4.72 -11.73 32.13
CA ASP A 562 3.78 -12.61 31.45
C ASP A 562 4.28 -14.07 31.42
N LEU A 563 5.51 -14.32 31.86
CA LEU A 563 6.17 -15.62 31.79
C LEU A 563 6.02 -16.46 33.06
N ARG A 564 5.63 -17.73 32.89
CA ARG A 564 5.64 -18.72 33.98
C ARG A 564 7.03 -19.32 34.22
N ILE A 565 7.84 -19.44 33.17
CA ILE A 565 9.23 -19.93 33.18
C ILE A 565 10.08 -19.05 32.28
N ASP A 566 11.41 -19.07 32.44
CA ASP A 566 12.31 -18.34 31.55
C ASP A 566 12.21 -18.89 30.12
N LEU A 567 12.27 -18.02 29.11
CA LEU A 567 12.30 -18.40 27.70
C LEU A 567 13.76 -18.44 27.22
N PRO A 568 14.31 -19.61 26.85
CA PRO A 568 15.62 -19.70 26.22
C PRO A 568 15.67 -18.97 24.87
N ALA A 569 16.88 -18.61 24.42
CA ALA A 569 17.09 -18.20 23.04
C ALA A 569 16.75 -19.38 22.10
N GLY A 570 16.19 -19.08 20.92
CA GLY A 570 15.76 -20.09 19.95
C GLY A 570 14.39 -20.72 20.23
N THR A 571 13.66 -20.23 21.24
CA THR A 571 12.31 -20.71 21.58
C THR A 571 11.35 -20.43 20.43
N GLU A 572 10.51 -21.41 20.10
CA GLU A 572 9.52 -21.30 19.03
C GLU A 572 8.37 -20.39 19.43
N VAL A 573 8.01 -19.50 18.51
CA VAL A 573 6.87 -18.58 18.60
C VAL A 573 6.07 -18.72 17.32
N GLU A 574 4.84 -19.19 17.41
CA GLU A 574 3.95 -19.36 16.27
C GLU A 574 3.12 -18.09 16.10
N VAL A 575 3.36 -17.35 15.03
CA VAL A 575 2.67 -16.08 14.76
C VAL A 575 1.57 -16.32 13.75
N THR A 576 0.34 -15.94 14.11
CA THR A 576 -0.85 -16.01 13.25
C THR A 576 -1.35 -14.60 12.97
N PHE A 577 -1.61 -14.31 11.70
CA PHE A 577 -2.29 -13.10 11.24
C PHE A 577 -3.69 -13.47 10.79
N GLU A 578 -4.67 -12.71 11.24
CA GLU A 578 -6.05 -12.74 10.74
C GLU A 578 -6.43 -11.33 10.32
N VAL A 579 -6.96 -11.21 9.09
CA VAL A 579 -7.50 -9.96 8.54
C VAL A 579 -8.91 -10.23 8.07
N ASP A 580 -9.87 -9.50 8.64
CA ASP A 580 -11.28 -9.64 8.29
C ASP A 580 -11.70 -8.76 7.10
N ALA A 581 -12.97 -8.83 6.71
CA ALA A 581 -13.54 -8.02 5.62
C ALA A 581 -13.58 -6.51 5.96
N SER A 582 -13.45 -6.15 7.23
CA SER A 582 -13.38 -4.77 7.72
C SER A 582 -11.95 -4.24 7.84
N ASN A 583 -10.95 -5.03 7.43
CA ASN A 583 -9.51 -4.74 7.51
C ASN A 583 -8.96 -4.66 8.95
N LEU A 584 -9.63 -5.24 9.95
CA LEU A 584 -9.08 -5.38 11.30
C LEU A 584 -7.97 -6.45 11.28
N ILE A 585 -6.80 -6.12 11.84
CA ILE A 585 -5.69 -7.06 11.97
C ILE A 585 -5.63 -7.58 13.40
N THR A 586 -5.77 -8.89 13.53
CA THR A 586 -5.47 -9.61 14.77
C THR A 586 -4.16 -10.37 14.58
N VAL A 587 -3.17 -10.07 15.41
CA VAL A 587 -1.90 -10.82 15.45
C VAL A 587 -1.83 -11.60 16.74
N VAL A 588 -1.66 -12.91 16.63
CA VAL A 588 -1.55 -13.82 17.77
C VAL A 588 -0.18 -14.51 17.72
N ALA A 589 0.61 -14.36 18.78
CA ALA A 589 1.84 -15.08 19.03
C ALA A 589 1.59 -16.18 20.07
N ASP A 590 1.58 -17.44 19.64
CA ASP A 590 1.52 -18.60 20.52
C ASP A 590 2.94 -19.06 20.88
N VAL A 591 3.20 -19.31 22.16
CA VAL A 591 4.50 -19.81 22.64
C VAL A 591 4.29 -21.21 23.25
N PRO A 592 4.45 -22.29 22.46
CA PRO A 592 4.12 -23.65 22.88
C PRO A 592 4.86 -24.10 24.15
N LEU A 593 6.10 -23.64 24.35
CA LEU A 593 6.92 -23.99 25.52
C LEU A 593 6.24 -23.61 26.84
N ILE A 594 5.47 -22.52 26.86
CA ILE A 594 4.79 -22.03 28.07
C ILE A 594 3.27 -22.18 28.00
N GLN A 595 2.75 -22.66 26.88
CA GLN A 595 1.31 -22.83 26.61
C GLN A 595 0.52 -21.53 26.83
N THR A 596 1.09 -20.42 26.38
CA THR A 596 0.49 -19.09 26.49
C THR A 596 0.42 -18.44 25.10
N GLN A 597 -0.74 -17.87 24.81
CA GLN A 597 -0.95 -17.02 23.65
C GLN A 597 -0.89 -15.55 24.07
N PHE A 598 -0.27 -14.75 23.22
CA PHE A 598 -0.22 -13.32 23.30
C PHE A 598 -0.91 -12.78 22.08
N ASP A 599 -1.95 -11.99 22.25
CA ASP A 599 -2.63 -11.30 21.17
C ASP A 599 -2.34 -9.80 21.22
N ALA A 600 -2.26 -9.21 20.04
CA ALA A 600 -2.27 -7.78 19.85
C ALA A 600 -3.35 -7.45 18.82
N GLU A 601 -4.39 -6.78 19.28
CA GLU A 601 -5.28 -6.05 18.38
C GLU A 601 -4.58 -4.76 17.96
N ILE A 602 -4.30 -4.65 16.67
CA ILE A 602 -3.60 -3.48 16.15
C ILE A 602 -4.62 -2.37 15.96
N ASN A 603 -4.63 -1.41 16.89
CA ASN A 603 -5.47 -0.25 16.75
C ASN A 603 -4.88 0.74 15.73
N LEU A 604 -5.40 0.65 14.52
CA LEU A 604 -5.06 1.55 13.40
C LEU A 604 -5.52 3.00 13.61
N ASP A 605 -6.27 3.31 14.68
CA ASP A 605 -6.78 4.65 14.97
C ASP A 605 -5.77 5.59 15.66
N ASP A 606 -4.63 5.08 16.13
CA ASP A 606 -3.59 5.89 16.82
C ASP A 606 -2.37 6.18 15.94
N VAL A 607 -2.49 6.00 14.62
CA VAL A 607 -1.44 6.41 13.68
C VAL A 607 -1.32 7.93 13.68
N ARG A 608 -0.15 8.47 13.98
CA ARG A 608 0.09 9.92 14.12
C ARG A 608 1.13 10.40 13.11
N ALA A 609 1.04 11.66 12.73
CA ALA A 609 2.11 12.30 11.96
C ALA A 609 3.39 12.42 12.81
N PRO A 610 4.58 12.31 12.20
CA PRO A 610 5.84 12.50 12.90
C PRO A 610 6.06 13.98 13.24
N LYS A 611 6.88 14.23 14.27
CA LYS A 611 7.25 15.58 14.66
C LYS A 611 8.22 16.19 13.64
N ALA A 612 8.04 17.48 13.35
CA ALA A 612 8.91 18.21 12.43
C ALA A 612 10.41 18.13 12.81
N ASP A 613 10.74 18.18 14.10
CA ASP A 613 12.14 18.08 14.57
C ASP A 613 12.77 16.70 14.25
N ASP A 614 12.00 15.62 14.38
CA ASP A 614 12.46 14.26 14.05
C ASP A 614 12.67 14.11 12.53
N LEU A 615 11.78 14.72 11.73
CA LEU A 615 11.91 14.76 10.27
C LEU A 615 13.15 15.55 9.82
N VAL A 616 13.43 16.70 10.44
CA VAL A 616 14.64 17.51 10.15
C VAL A 616 15.91 16.72 10.45
N LYS A 617 15.95 16.02 11.59
CA LYS A 617 17.09 15.16 11.94
C LYS A 617 17.28 14.05 10.90
N THR A 618 16.21 13.36 10.56
CA THR A 618 16.22 12.26 9.58
C THR A 618 16.66 12.75 8.19
N LEU A 619 16.20 13.93 7.77
CA LEU A 619 16.64 14.55 6.52
C LEU A 619 18.16 14.81 6.51
N GLY A 620 18.72 15.33 7.60
CA GLY A 620 20.17 15.55 7.70
C GLY A 620 20.98 14.25 7.60
N GLU A 621 20.49 13.16 8.21
CA GLU A 621 21.10 11.82 8.07
C GLU A 621 21.05 11.32 6.62
N VAL A 622 19.91 11.49 5.95
CA VAL A 622 19.71 11.12 4.55
C VAL A 622 20.62 11.92 3.61
N GLU A 623 20.70 13.24 3.79
CA GLU A 623 21.57 14.10 2.98
C GLU A 623 23.05 13.73 3.17
N GLY A 624 23.47 13.45 4.40
CA GLY A 624 24.83 12.98 4.68
C GLY A 624 25.18 11.67 3.97
N ARG A 625 24.23 10.72 3.90
CA ARG A 625 24.40 9.46 3.15
C ARG A 625 24.51 9.70 1.64
N VAL A 626 23.65 10.54 1.07
CA VAL A 626 23.69 10.92 -0.36
C VAL A 626 25.05 11.53 -0.71
N ASP A 627 25.53 12.47 0.10
CA ASP A 627 26.80 13.14 -0.14
C ASP A 627 27.98 12.17 -0.04
N THR A 628 27.96 11.28 0.95
CA THR A 628 28.97 10.23 1.12
C THR A 628 29.02 9.31 -0.10
N LEU A 629 27.85 8.84 -0.57
CA LEU A 629 27.76 7.99 -1.76
C LEU A 629 28.26 8.70 -3.01
N ARG A 630 27.86 9.95 -3.25
CA ARG A 630 28.31 10.74 -4.41
C ARG A 630 29.82 10.98 -4.42
N GLN A 631 30.44 11.05 -3.24
CA GLN A 631 31.90 11.22 -3.10
C GLN A 631 32.66 9.89 -3.14
N SER A 632 31.97 8.75 -3.02
CA SER A 632 32.60 7.43 -3.02
C SER A 632 33.17 7.06 -4.40
N HIS A 633 34.22 6.23 -4.42
CA HIS A 633 34.74 5.67 -5.68
C HIS A 633 33.70 4.79 -6.40
N ALA A 634 32.79 4.17 -5.64
CA ALA A 634 31.72 3.34 -6.18
C ALA A 634 30.69 4.14 -6.99
N ALA A 635 30.58 5.46 -6.78
CA ALA A 635 29.72 6.37 -7.55
C ALA A 635 30.00 6.34 -9.07
N GLN A 636 31.20 5.91 -9.46
CA GLN A 636 31.59 5.83 -10.88
C GLN A 636 31.21 4.50 -11.52
N THR A 637 30.74 3.52 -10.75
CA THR A 637 30.21 2.27 -11.30
C THR A 637 28.89 2.54 -12.01
N PRO A 638 28.62 1.94 -13.18
CA PRO A 638 27.40 2.20 -13.95
C PRO A 638 26.12 2.02 -13.13
N GLU A 639 25.97 0.92 -12.40
CA GLU A 639 24.77 0.64 -11.61
C GLU A 639 24.52 1.67 -10.50
N VAL A 640 25.56 2.09 -9.76
CA VAL A 640 25.43 3.11 -8.71
C VAL A 640 25.13 4.48 -9.32
N ARG A 641 25.79 4.83 -10.42
CA ARG A 641 25.55 6.09 -11.14
C ARG A 641 24.11 6.17 -11.63
N ASP A 642 23.63 5.14 -12.31
CA ASP A 642 22.28 5.11 -12.87
C ASP A 642 21.22 5.27 -11.77
N ARG A 643 21.41 4.62 -10.61
CA ARG A 643 20.50 4.76 -9.45
C ARG A 643 20.57 6.15 -8.79
N LEU A 644 21.75 6.76 -8.72
CA LEU A 644 21.91 8.14 -8.22
C LEU A 644 21.30 9.17 -9.18
N ASP A 645 21.41 8.93 -10.48
CA ASP A 645 20.81 9.75 -11.52
C ASP A 645 19.28 9.64 -11.48
N GLN A 646 18.73 8.43 -11.33
CA GLN A 646 17.29 8.22 -11.11
C GLN A 646 16.78 8.96 -9.85
N LEU A 647 17.48 8.85 -8.72
CA LEU A 647 17.12 9.57 -7.49
C LEU A 647 17.10 11.10 -7.71
N SER A 648 17.99 11.60 -8.57
CA SER A 648 18.09 13.02 -8.91
C SER A 648 17.00 13.45 -9.90
N GLU A 649 16.69 12.63 -10.89
CA GLU A 649 15.64 12.83 -11.91
C GLU A 649 14.25 12.89 -11.27
N GLU A 650 13.92 11.94 -10.39
CA GLU A 650 12.65 11.91 -9.65
C GLU A 650 12.52 13.07 -8.65
N GLY A 651 13.63 13.75 -8.35
CA GLY A 651 13.65 14.86 -7.39
C GLY A 651 13.26 14.44 -5.97
N THR A 652 13.32 13.15 -5.63
CA THR A 652 12.79 12.59 -4.38
C THR A 652 13.37 13.26 -3.15
N LEU A 653 14.69 13.52 -3.13
CA LEU A 653 15.34 14.26 -2.05
C LEU A 653 14.90 15.73 -1.98
N THR A 654 14.73 16.38 -3.13
CA THR A 654 14.26 17.78 -3.20
C THR A 654 12.85 17.89 -2.64
N THR A 655 11.94 17.01 -3.06
CA THR A 655 10.59 16.94 -2.52
C THR A 655 10.59 16.61 -1.03
N ALA A 656 11.44 15.69 -0.56
CA ALA A 656 11.59 15.42 0.87
C ALA A 656 11.97 16.70 1.64
N ARG A 657 12.96 17.48 1.17
CA ARG A 657 13.34 18.76 1.81
C ARG A 657 12.16 19.75 1.88
N GLU A 658 11.43 19.90 0.77
CA GLU A 658 10.29 20.82 0.68
C GLU A 658 9.20 20.42 1.69
N GLN A 659 8.86 19.13 1.76
CA GLN A 659 7.85 18.61 2.69
C GLN A 659 8.30 18.69 4.15
N VAL A 660 9.57 18.38 4.46
CA VAL A 660 10.12 18.51 5.82
C VAL A 660 10.07 19.97 6.30
N ARG A 661 10.34 20.94 5.42
CA ARG A 661 10.20 22.36 5.75
C ARG A 661 8.74 22.73 6.02
N ALA A 662 7.81 22.23 5.22
CA ALA A 662 6.37 22.51 5.39
C ALA A 662 5.75 21.80 6.61
N ALA A 663 6.34 20.68 7.07
CA ALA A 663 5.82 19.83 8.14
C ALA A 663 5.55 20.57 9.47
N ALA A 664 6.20 21.71 9.72
CA ALA A 664 5.99 22.52 10.92
C ALA A 664 4.59 23.18 10.98
N VAL A 665 3.94 23.37 9.83
CA VAL A 665 2.66 24.11 9.72
C VAL A 665 1.57 23.33 8.95
N ASP A 666 1.90 22.14 8.44
CA ASP A 666 1.04 21.31 7.59
C ASP A 666 1.22 19.83 7.98
N THR A 667 0.22 19.25 8.65
CA THR A 667 0.23 17.85 9.11
C THR A 667 0.29 16.87 7.93
N GLY A 668 -0.41 17.16 6.83
CA GLY A 668 -0.32 16.37 5.61
C GLY A 668 1.08 16.38 4.99
N ALA A 669 1.78 17.52 5.06
CA ALA A 669 3.19 17.61 4.65
C ALA A 669 4.11 16.80 5.56
N ALA A 670 3.84 16.74 6.87
CA ALA A 670 4.61 15.91 7.80
C ALA A 670 4.49 14.40 7.49
N ALA A 671 3.27 13.91 7.25
CA ALA A 671 3.04 12.53 6.83
C ALA A 671 3.70 12.22 5.46
N THR A 672 3.59 13.16 4.51
CA THR A 672 4.27 13.05 3.20
C THR A 672 5.80 13.00 3.36
N ALA A 673 6.36 13.86 4.21
CA ALA A 673 7.79 13.93 4.46
C ALA A 673 8.35 12.62 5.03
N GLU A 674 7.61 11.97 5.95
CA GLU A 674 7.99 10.70 6.52
C GLU A 674 8.16 9.61 5.45
N ASP A 675 7.15 9.47 4.61
CA ASP A 675 7.14 8.44 3.56
C ASP A 675 8.22 8.73 2.51
N ARG A 676 8.42 10.00 2.13
CA ARG A 676 9.53 10.40 1.23
C ARG A 676 10.90 10.12 1.83
N LEU A 677 11.12 10.42 3.11
CA LEU A 677 12.39 10.13 3.76
C LEU A 677 12.64 8.63 3.88
N ARG A 678 11.62 7.83 4.21
CA ARG A 678 11.71 6.37 4.26
C ARG A 678 12.05 5.79 2.88
N GLU A 679 11.46 6.33 1.83
CA GLU A 679 11.73 5.95 0.46
C GLU A 679 13.16 6.30 0.02
N VAL A 680 13.62 7.54 0.24
CA VAL A 680 15.01 7.91 -0.07
C VAL A 680 15.95 6.99 0.70
N GLN A 681 15.66 6.69 1.97
CA GLN A 681 16.47 5.75 2.74
C GLN A 681 16.49 4.34 2.14
N ALA A 682 15.37 3.85 1.61
CA ALA A 682 15.32 2.55 0.94
C ALA A 682 16.13 2.57 -0.37
N GLN A 683 15.99 3.62 -1.20
CA GLN A 683 16.79 3.79 -2.41
C GLN A 683 18.29 3.88 -2.08
N LEU A 684 18.66 4.57 -1.00
CA LEU A 684 20.05 4.64 -0.54
C LEU A 684 20.58 3.31 -0.04
N ASP A 685 19.78 2.53 0.70
CA ASP A 685 20.16 1.18 1.13
C ASP A 685 20.48 0.32 -0.11
N ASP A 686 19.63 0.39 -1.15
CA ASP A 686 19.80 -0.34 -2.40
C ASP A 686 21.06 0.14 -3.17
N ILE A 687 21.38 1.44 -3.14
CA ILE A 687 22.58 2.02 -3.75
C ILE A 687 23.85 1.62 -3.00
N GLU A 688 23.83 1.67 -1.67
CA GLU A 688 24.93 1.24 -0.80
C GLU A 688 25.23 -0.24 -1.00
N GLU A 689 24.20 -1.09 -1.07
CA GLU A 689 24.38 -2.51 -1.36
C GLU A 689 24.98 -2.76 -2.75
N ALA A 690 24.60 -1.97 -3.76
CA ALA A 690 25.22 -2.02 -5.08
C ALA A 690 26.67 -1.52 -5.06
N ALA A 691 26.98 -0.50 -4.25
CA ALA A 691 28.32 0.06 -4.09
C ALA A 691 29.30 -0.90 -3.41
N ASP A 692 28.81 -1.70 -2.45
CA ASP A 692 29.62 -2.68 -1.71
C ASP A 692 29.82 -3.99 -2.48
N ARG A 693 28.92 -4.32 -3.42
CA ARG A 693 28.92 -5.59 -4.16
C ARG A 693 30.26 -5.90 -4.86
N PRO A 694 30.94 -4.96 -5.56
CA PRO A 694 32.23 -5.25 -6.19
C PRO A 694 33.30 -5.71 -5.19
N ALA A 695 33.33 -5.14 -3.99
CA ALA A 695 34.25 -5.54 -2.94
C ALA A 695 33.95 -6.97 -2.45
N MET A 696 32.67 -7.30 -2.27
CA MET A 696 32.23 -8.65 -1.90
C MET A 696 32.57 -9.69 -2.98
N VAL A 697 32.40 -9.35 -4.26
CA VAL A 697 32.78 -10.23 -5.37
C VAL A 697 34.28 -10.46 -5.38
N GLN A 698 35.08 -9.42 -5.10
CA GLN A 698 36.52 -9.53 -5.01
C GLN A 698 36.93 -10.44 -3.84
N GLU A 699 36.35 -10.23 -2.65
CA GLU A 699 36.58 -11.08 -1.47
C GLU A 699 36.23 -12.56 -1.75
N LEU A 700 35.06 -12.83 -2.34
CA LEU A 700 34.66 -14.20 -2.68
C LEU A 700 35.66 -14.87 -3.66
N ARG A 701 36.14 -14.13 -4.66
CA ARG A 701 37.13 -14.64 -5.61
C ARG A 701 38.49 -14.88 -4.97
N GLU A 702 38.93 -14.02 -4.07
CA GLU A 702 40.16 -14.19 -3.30
C GLU A 702 40.08 -15.45 -2.42
N LEU A 703 39.00 -15.61 -1.66
CA LEU A 703 38.75 -16.80 -0.85
C LEU A 703 38.69 -18.09 -1.69
N LEU A 704 38.06 -18.06 -2.86
CA LEU A 704 38.05 -19.21 -3.77
C LEU A 704 39.44 -19.55 -4.30
N GLY A 705 40.27 -18.53 -4.59
CA GLY A 705 41.66 -18.72 -4.99
C GLY A 705 42.51 -19.34 -3.89
N GLU A 706 42.37 -18.85 -2.66
CA GLU A 706 43.03 -19.43 -1.48
C GLU A 706 42.60 -20.88 -1.24
N ALA A 707 41.30 -21.16 -1.35
CA ALA A 707 40.73 -22.49 -1.23
C ALA A 707 41.28 -23.44 -2.31
N ALA A 708 41.38 -22.96 -3.56
CA ALA A 708 41.93 -23.72 -4.68
C ALA A 708 43.39 -24.12 -4.43
N ASP A 709 44.21 -23.15 -4.01
CA ASP A 709 45.63 -23.35 -3.72
C ASP A 709 45.83 -24.39 -2.61
N LEU A 710 45.02 -24.31 -1.55
CA LEU A 710 45.11 -25.24 -0.43
C LEU A 710 44.60 -26.64 -0.80
N ALA A 711 43.48 -26.74 -1.52
CA ALA A 711 42.94 -28.00 -2.02
C ALA A 711 43.90 -28.69 -3.01
N ALA A 712 44.63 -27.90 -3.82
CA ALA A 712 45.64 -28.42 -4.74
C ALA A 712 46.88 -28.96 -4.01
N ARG A 713 47.38 -28.23 -3.00
CA ARG A 713 48.59 -28.61 -2.25
C ARG A 713 48.36 -29.79 -1.30
N ALA A 714 47.19 -29.85 -0.67
CA ALA A 714 46.97 -30.76 0.45
C ALA A 714 45.56 -31.37 0.56
N GLY A 715 44.68 -31.08 -0.40
CA GLY A 715 43.32 -31.66 -0.46
C GLY A 715 43.27 -33.04 -1.12
N GLN A 716 42.27 -33.83 -0.72
CA GLN A 716 41.90 -35.10 -1.34
C GLN A 716 41.12 -34.87 -2.64
N GLN A 717 40.81 -35.95 -3.38
CA GLN A 717 40.01 -35.85 -4.60
C GLN A 717 38.60 -35.29 -4.34
N ALA A 718 37.98 -35.65 -3.20
CA ALA A 718 36.68 -35.11 -2.79
C ALA A 718 36.75 -33.59 -2.54
N ASP A 719 37.81 -33.11 -1.89
CA ASP A 719 38.00 -31.68 -1.64
C ASP A 719 38.09 -30.89 -2.95
N ARG A 720 38.83 -31.39 -3.94
CA ARG A 720 38.91 -30.77 -5.27
C ARG A 720 37.56 -30.73 -6.00
N GLN A 721 36.69 -31.72 -5.79
CA GLN A 721 35.34 -31.72 -6.35
C GLN A 721 34.42 -30.73 -5.64
N GLU A 722 34.53 -30.62 -4.31
CA GLU A 722 33.76 -29.66 -3.51
C GLU A 722 34.14 -28.22 -3.84
N HIS A 723 35.44 -27.92 -4.02
CA HIS A 723 35.90 -26.61 -4.47
C HIS A 723 35.32 -26.23 -5.85
N ALA A 724 35.34 -27.16 -6.82
CA ALA A 724 34.76 -26.91 -8.15
C ALA A 724 33.25 -26.62 -8.09
N GLU A 725 32.52 -27.26 -7.18
CA GLU A 725 31.10 -26.97 -6.96
C GLU A 725 30.88 -25.61 -6.28
N LEU A 726 31.74 -25.23 -5.32
CA LEU A 726 31.73 -23.91 -4.70
C LEU A 726 32.03 -22.80 -5.72
N GLU A 727 33.00 -23.00 -6.62
CA GLU A 727 33.27 -22.08 -7.73
C GLU A 727 32.05 -21.88 -8.62
N ARG A 728 31.42 -22.98 -9.06
CA ARG A 728 30.21 -22.92 -9.90
C ARG A 728 29.08 -22.14 -9.22
N ARG A 729 28.86 -22.41 -7.94
CA ARG A 729 27.82 -21.71 -7.15
C ARG A 729 28.14 -20.25 -6.92
N ALA A 730 29.41 -19.91 -6.71
CA ALA A 730 29.87 -18.55 -6.57
C ALA A 730 29.69 -17.77 -7.88
N GLU A 731 30.01 -18.36 -9.03
CA GLU A 731 29.72 -17.77 -10.35
C GLU A 731 28.23 -17.54 -10.55
N ASP A 732 27.38 -18.53 -10.21
CA ASP A 732 25.92 -18.38 -10.26
C ASP A 732 25.42 -17.28 -9.31
N ALA A 733 26.02 -17.13 -8.13
CA ALA A 733 25.68 -16.07 -7.17
C ALA A 733 26.10 -14.68 -7.70
N ILE A 734 27.31 -14.55 -8.24
CA ILE A 734 27.82 -13.31 -8.85
C ILE A 734 26.96 -12.92 -10.05
N ALA A 735 26.64 -13.86 -10.94
CA ALA A 735 25.81 -13.63 -12.11
C ALA A 735 24.37 -13.19 -11.75
N SER A 736 23.86 -13.64 -10.60
CA SER A 736 22.54 -13.21 -10.11
C SER A 736 22.51 -11.77 -9.58
N GLY A 737 23.66 -11.15 -9.31
CA GLY A 737 23.74 -9.82 -8.70
C GLY A 737 23.25 -9.75 -7.25
N SER A 738 22.87 -10.87 -6.62
CA SER A 738 22.35 -10.90 -5.26
C SER A 738 23.47 -10.86 -4.23
N SER A 739 23.63 -9.71 -3.56
CA SER A 739 24.61 -9.56 -2.47
C SER A 739 24.33 -10.54 -1.31
N ALA A 740 23.08 -10.91 -1.04
CA ALA A 740 22.73 -11.94 -0.06
C ALA A 740 23.27 -13.33 -0.46
N ARG A 741 23.15 -13.71 -1.74
CA ARG A 741 23.72 -14.97 -2.24
C ARG A 741 25.24 -14.95 -2.22
N ILE A 742 25.86 -13.82 -2.58
CA ILE A 742 27.32 -13.65 -2.52
C ILE A 742 27.83 -13.81 -1.09
N ARG A 743 27.19 -13.16 -0.11
CA ARG A 743 27.49 -13.33 1.33
C ARG A 743 27.39 -14.79 1.77
N ALA A 744 26.31 -15.48 1.38
CA ALA A 744 26.13 -16.89 1.73
C ALA A 744 27.20 -17.81 1.12
N GLU A 745 27.71 -17.49 -0.08
CA GLU A 745 28.83 -18.24 -0.67
C GLU A 745 30.18 -17.85 -0.03
N ILE A 746 30.40 -16.59 0.37
CA ILE A 746 31.57 -16.19 1.18
C ILE A 746 31.64 -17.02 2.46
N ASP A 747 30.53 -17.13 3.20
CA ASP A 747 30.46 -17.93 4.43
C ASP A 747 30.77 -19.41 4.17
N ARG A 748 30.24 -19.97 3.07
CA ARG A 748 30.48 -21.38 2.70
C ARG A 748 31.93 -21.64 2.31
N VAL A 749 32.51 -20.78 1.48
CA VAL A 749 33.92 -20.90 1.05
C VAL A 749 34.83 -20.72 2.26
N THR A 750 34.52 -19.78 3.16
CA THR A 750 35.25 -19.58 4.42
C THR A 750 35.20 -20.84 5.29
N ALA A 751 34.02 -21.42 5.49
CA ALA A 751 33.87 -22.65 6.28
C ALA A 751 34.64 -23.83 5.65
N TYR A 752 34.62 -23.95 4.32
CA TYR A 752 35.38 -24.96 3.58
C TYR A 752 36.90 -24.75 3.72
N LEU A 753 37.38 -23.51 3.57
CA LEU A 753 38.78 -23.12 3.76
C LEU A 753 39.28 -23.53 5.15
N ILE A 754 38.50 -23.24 6.19
CA ILE A 754 38.86 -23.59 7.56
C ILE A 754 38.92 -25.11 7.73
N ASP A 755 37.99 -25.87 7.15
CA ASP A 755 38.03 -27.32 7.24
C ASP A 755 39.24 -27.93 6.53
N LEU A 756 39.67 -27.36 5.39
CA LEU A 756 40.92 -27.74 4.73
C LEU A 756 42.15 -27.41 5.57
N GLN A 757 42.20 -26.22 6.18
CA GLN A 757 43.30 -25.77 7.02
C GLN A 757 43.43 -26.62 8.29
N ARG A 758 42.31 -26.99 8.91
CA ARG A 758 42.28 -27.88 10.09
C ARG A 758 42.93 -29.23 9.85
N ARG A 759 42.88 -29.73 8.61
CA ARG A 759 43.49 -31.01 8.23
C ARG A 759 45.00 -30.90 7.95
N GLN A 760 45.57 -29.70 7.96
CA GLN A 760 46.99 -29.48 7.71
C GLN A 760 47.85 -29.70 8.98
N PRO A 761 49.10 -30.20 8.83
CA PRO A 761 50.06 -30.24 9.94
C PRO A 761 50.31 -28.85 10.51
N GLY A 762 50.27 -28.71 11.84
CA GLY A 762 50.55 -27.44 12.53
C GLY A 762 49.37 -26.47 12.66
N TRP A 763 48.15 -26.90 12.33
CA TRP A 763 46.92 -26.12 12.56
C TRP A 763 46.80 -25.64 14.02
N SER A 764 46.98 -26.55 14.98
CA SER A 764 46.92 -26.25 16.41
C SER A 764 47.94 -25.19 16.83
N VAL A 765 49.10 -25.15 16.16
CA VAL A 765 50.15 -24.15 16.38
C VAL A 765 49.73 -22.79 15.81
N GLN A 766 49.19 -22.74 14.60
CA GLN A 766 48.70 -21.52 13.97
C GLN A 766 47.56 -20.89 14.78
N VAL A 767 46.58 -21.70 15.18
CA VAL A 767 45.47 -21.29 16.05
C VAL A 767 45.99 -20.72 17.36
N PHE A 768 46.97 -21.37 17.98
CA PHE A 768 47.54 -20.91 19.24
C PHE A 768 48.22 -19.54 19.12
N TYR A 769 49.02 -19.32 18.06
CA TYR A 769 49.66 -18.02 17.84
C TYR A 769 48.64 -16.91 17.62
N TRP A 770 47.61 -17.16 16.80
CA TRP A 770 46.53 -16.21 16.58
C TRP A 770 45.78 -15.89 17.90
N LEU A 771 45.43 -16.91 18.70
CA LEU A 771 44.81 -16.72 20.02
C LEU A 771 45.71 -15.93 20.98
N GLY A 772 47.04 -16.12 20.88
CA GLY A 772 48.03 -15.36 21.63
C GLY A 772 48.01 -13.86 21.31
N GLU A 773 47.81 -13.48 20.05
CA GLU A 773 47.66 -12.07 19.65
C GLU A 773 46.36 -11.45 20.19
N GLN A 774 45.31 -12.27 20.31
CA GLN A 774 44.00 -11.85 20.84
C GLN A 774 43.91 -11.86 22.37
N GLN A 775 44.99 -12.22 23.10
CA GLN A 775 44.98 -12.36 24.57
C GLN A 775 44.42 -11.14 25.30
N HIS A 776 44.66 -9.92 24.79
CA HIS A 776 44.20 -8.67 25.37
C HIS A 776 42.67 -8.51 25.40
N ARG A 777 41.94 -9.30 24.60
CA ARG A 777 40.46 -9.28 24.48
C ARG A 777 39.79 -10.34 25.35
N MET A 778 40.56 -11.23 25.97
CA MET A 778 40.03 -12.39 26.71
C MET A 778 39.73 -12.06 28.17
N GLN A 779 38.65 -12.61 28.71
CA GLN A 779 38.28 -12.47 30.12
C GLN A 779 37.96 -13.83 30.76
N PRO A 780 38.47 -14.11 31.99
CA PRO A 780 39.31 -13.25 32.83
C PRO A 780 40.78 -13.17 32.35
N ALA A 781 41.36 -11.96 32.32
CA ALA A 781 42.72 -11.73 31.82
C ALA A 781 43.83 -12.58 32.49
N GLY A 782 43.69 -12.85 33.80
CA GLY A 782 44.63 -13.71 34.54
C GLY A 782 44.57 -15.18 34.10
N GLU A 783 43.40 -15.68 33.71
CA GLU A 783 43.24 -17.04 33.20
C GLU A 783 43.77 -17.15 31.77
N ALA A 784 43.53 -16.15 30.93
CA ALA A 784 44.07 -16.07 29.57
C ALA A 784 45.61 -16.08 29.58
N ALA A 785 46.24 -15.28 30.46
CA ALA A 785 47.70 -15.27 30.60
C ALA A 785 48.28 -16.62 31.03
N ARG A 786 47.60 -17.33 31.94
CA ARG A 786 48.02 -18.68 32.37
C ARG A 786 47.91 -19.69 31.24
N LEU A 787 46.81 -19.66 30.48
CA LEU A 787 46.59 -20.54 29.35
C LEU A 787 47.58 -20.31 28.20
N VAL A 788 47.94 -19.06 27.91
CA VAL A 788 48.98 -18.74 26.92
C VAL A 788 50.34 -19.30 27.37
N GLN A 789 50.66 -19.24 28.66
CA GLN A 789 51.88 -19.86 29.19
C GLN A 789 51.84 -21.39 29.07
N GLU A 790 50.71 -22.02 29.43
CA GLU A 790 50.45 -23.46 29.32
C GLU A 790 50.58 -23.95 27.86
N GLY A 791 50.10 -23.16 26.89
CA GLY A 791 50.25 -23.48 25.47
C GLY A 791 51.67 -23.30 24.93
N ARG A 792 52.44 -22.32 25.43
CA ARG A 792 53.88 -22.20 25.10
C ARG A 792 54.69 -23.40 25.61
N GLU A 793 54.32 -23.94 26.76
CA GLU A 793 54.92 -25.16 27.31
C GLU A 793 54.53 -26.39 26.48
N ALA A 794 53.27 -26.51 26.06
CA ALA A 794 52.82 -27.55 25.14
C ALA A 794 53.56 -27.50 23.77
N LEU A 795 53.79 -26.29 23.24
CA LEU A 795 54.62 -26.10 22.03
C LEU A 795 56.07 -26.55 22.25
N ALA A 796 56.69 -26.17 23.36
CA ALA A 796 58.06 -26.58 23.67
C ALA A 796 58.20 -28.09 23.86
N ALA A 797 57.15 -28.75 24.35
CA ALA A 797 57.07 -30.20 24.50
C ALA A 797 56.66 -30.95 23.22
N ASN A 798 56.30 -30.23 22.14
CA ASN A 798 55.71 -30.78 20.92
C ASN A 798 54.46 -31.64 21.19
N ASP A 799 53.66 -31.26 22.20
CA ASP A 799 52.42 -31.95 22.61
C ASP A 799 51.21 -31.27 21.97
N GLU A 800 50.85 -31.75 20.78
CA GLU A 800 49.77 -31.20 19.96
C GLU A 800 48.39 -31.37 20.62
N ARG A 801 48.18 -32.45 21.40
CA ARG A 801 46.92 -32.68 22.12
C ARG A 801 46.73 -31.72 23.28
N ALA A 802 47.81 -31.45 24.03
CA ALA A 802 47.79 -30.45 25.08
C ALA A 802 47.54 -29.05 24.50
N LEU A 803 48.14 -28.74 23.34
CA LEU A 803 47.96 -27.48 22.65
C LEU A 803 46.51 -27.28 22.18
N ASP A 804 45.86 -28.31 21.62
CA ASP A 804 44.43 -28.27 21.25
C ASP A 804 43.51 -28.03 22.44
N ALA A 805 43.79 -28.67 23.58
CA ALA A 805 43.04 -28.46 24.81
C ALA A 805 43.20 -27.02 25.35
N VAL A 806 44.40 -26.45 25.23
CA VAL A 806 44.66 -25.04 25.56
C VAL A 806 43.91 -24.11 24.62
N ASN A 807 43.98 -24.34 23.30
CA ASN A 807 43.27 -23.55 22.29
C ASN A 807 41.76 -23.52 22.55
N SER A 808 41.16 -24.69 22.81
CA SER A 808 39.73 -24.82 23.11
C SER A 808 39.31 -24.00 24.35
N ARG A 809 40.19 -23.92 25.36
CA ARG A 809 39.95 -23.13 26.58
C ARG A 809 40.16 -21.64 26.36
N LEU A 810 41.16 -21.24 25.57
CA LEU A 810 41.41 -19.86 25.19
C LEU A 810 40.25 -19.26 24.37
N VAL A 811 39.67 -20.04 23.45
CA VAL A 811 38.49 -19.61 22.66
C VAL A 811 37.32 -19.24 23.56
N ARG A 812 37.04 -20.02 24.62
CA ARG A 812 35.93 -19.74 25.56
C ARG A 812 36.10 -18.47 26.39
N LEU A 813 37.31 -17.88 26.40
CA LEU A 813 37.57 -16.62 27.09
C LEU A 813 37.38 -15.40 26.18
N LEU A 814 37.14 -15.59 24.87
CA LEU A 814 36.82 -14.50 23.95
C LEU A 814 35.39 -14.00 24.15
N PRO A 815 35.04 -12.77 23.72
CA PRO A 815 33.66 -12.29 23.72
C PRO A 815 32.73 -13.19 22.88
N ASP A 816 31.48 -13.38 23.30
CA ASP A 816 30.52 -14.34 22.72
C ASP A 816 30.35 -14.22 21.18
N GLY A 817 30.45 -13.01 20.61
CA GLY A 817 30.37 -12.79 19.17
C GLY A 817 31.63 -13.18 18.37
N GLU A 818 32.78 -13.33 19.04
CA GLU A 818 34.06 -13.70 18.43
C GLU A 818 34.35 -15.21 18.57
N GLN A 819 33.79 -15.86 19.59
CA GLN A 819 33.85 -17.33 19.75
C GLN A 819 33.27 -18.06 18.53
N ASN A 820 32.23 -17.48 17.91
CA ASN A 820 31.55 -18.04 16.75
C ASN A 820 32.25 -17.71 15.41
N LYS A 821 33.14 -16.71 15.37
CA LYS A 821 33.94 -16.38 14.18
C LYS A 821 35.11 -17.35 13.96
N ILE A 822 35.50 -18.06 15.02
CA ILE A 822 36.48 -19.15 14.93
C ILE A 822 35.70 -20.43 14.63
N ILE A 823 35.18 -20.51 13.41
CA ILE A 823 34.43 -21.68 12.95
C ILE A 823 35.37 -22.89 13.04
N GLY A 824 35.00 -23.92 13.79
CA GLY A 824 35.74 -25.19 13.85
C GLY A 824 36.43 -25.56 15.17
N LEU A 825 36.46 -24.68 16.18
CA LEU A 825 36.87 -25.03 17.56
C LEU A 825 35.69 -25.16 18.54
N THR A 826 34.50 -24.67 18.16
CA THR A 826 33.31 -24.57 19.02
C THR A 826 32.29 -25.71 18.84
N LEU A 827 32.56 -26.72 18.00
CA LEU A 827 31.74 -27.93 17.92
C LEU A 827 32.50 -29.16 18.42
N ARG A 828 32.50 -29.34 19.74
CA ARG A 828 32.32 -30.62 20.45
C ARG A 828 31.92 -30.39 21.90
#